data_AF-A0A182YGH5-F1
#
_entry.id   AF-A0A182YGH5-F1
#
_cell.length_a   1.000
_cell.length_b   1.000
_cell.length_c   1.000
_cell.angle_alpha   90.00
_cell.angle_beta   90.00
_cell.angle_gamma   90.00
#
_symmetry.space_group_name_H-M   'P 1'
#
loop_
_entity.id
_entity.type
_entity.pdbx_description
1 polymer ?
#
loop_
_entity_poly.entity_id
_entity_poly.type
_entity_poly.pdbx_seq_one_letter_code
_entity_poly.pdbx_strand_id
1 'polypeptide(L)'
;LPVQKACNHRLKMTRTCRLAIAIAIWLGLLASDHCNAQTTIGASVVLDPQDVTVIVGERQQIVAKVRGMIAQAVRLNFSKEHTDLVEIVPNSILMSPASDGFIDRAYEVTLLGLSPGQFDLEADALPTGLIDDAAAFVRVTVANSQAIIVISSVIGWIYFAAWTVSFWPQMIVNYRRQSVVGLSFDFLMLNLVGHSVYAAFNCALYWSGYIEQEYLDRNPRGLNPVLTNDVAFSIHATIATLLTVAQCFIYERGEQKVSRIAWGVIVIFAIVIVVAGILVGTDTFHWLDFLYVLSYIKLSVTLIKYVPQAALNFRRKSTVGWSIENVLLDFTGGMLSMLQMLLNGYNYDDWASIFGDPTKFGLGLFSVLFDILFIVQHYILYRYERWLYWTASNPTHPSAAQSNKTLLRLQFGPQDTTVIVGNTKNVTLRLHGPLSERVTVNFTQTNVTNGNYYVQLTPDSIEYVPPTSNFIDRSEHISLHGLRAGIFDLLAHLTPSSNVIDLSQAFVRVTVAKSWTLINVSSVIGWTYFLAWTWSFWPQIWENRTRASVVGLSFDYLALNLLGHTMYAAFNCALFWNGSVQAEYLHRNPRGLIPVLANDVAFSLHATFATGLIIVQCFFYERGQQKVSYTARALMTVFALVVLISGVLVATGTYLWLDFFYNLSYIKLAVTLVKYIPQAVLNYRRKSTVGWSIGNVLLDFTGGSFSMLQMLINGYNYDDWESIFGDGAKFGLGLFSVLFDVLFIVQHYVLYRLEHFSQ
;
A
#
# COMPACT_ATOMS: atom_id res chain seq x y z
N LEU A 1 66.72 -21.58 -16.89
CA LEU A 1 66.52 -23.06 -16.87
C LEU A 1 67.39 -23.63 -15.75
N PRO A 2 67.00 -24.67 -15.00
CA PRO A 2 65.69 -25.33 -14.84
C PRO A 2 65.21 -25.23 -13.34
N VAL A 3 64.13 -25.82 -12.80
CA VAL A 3 62.90 -26.44 -13.34
C VAL A 3 61.70 -26.24 -12.37
N GLN A 4 60.52 -25.92 -12.92
CA GLN A 4 59.18 -26.42 -12.59
C GLN A 4 58.88 -27.10 -11.22
N LYS A 5 57.90 -26.59 -10.47
CA LYS A 5 56.95 -27.43 -9.71
C LYS A 5 55.57 -26.77 -9.58
N ALA A 6 54.60 -27.30 -10.31
CA ALA A 6 53.21 -26.82 -10.26
C ALA A 6 52.45 -27.45 -9.09
N CYS A 7 51.56 -26.68 -8.44
CA CYS A 7 50.51 -27.23 -7.59
C CYS A 7 49.16 -27.03 -8.28
N ASN A 8 48.64 -28.11 -8.89
CA ASN A 8 47.43 -28.09 -9.69
C ASN A 8 46.18 -28.12 -8.80
N HIS A 9 45.62 -26.96 -8.47
CA HIS A 9 44.25 -26.89 -7.94
C HIS A 9 43.26 -26.48 -9.05
N ARG A 10 42.72 -27.48 -9.74
CA ARG A 10 41.64 -27.32 -10.73
C ARG A 10 40.47 -26.51 -10.13
N LEU A 11 39.90 -25.60 -10.92
CA LEU A 11 38.65 -24.92 -10.59
C LEU A 11 37.53 -25.95 -10.34
N LYS A 12 37.15 -26.15 -9.08
CA LYS A 12 35.81 -26.66 -8.73
C LYS A 12 34.84 -25.48 -8.68
N MET A 13 34.51 -24.95 -9.86
CA MET A 13 33.33 -24.11 -10.04
C MET A 13 32.10 -24.95 -9.65
N THR A 14 31.34 -24.52 -8.65
CA THR A 14 30.21 -25.28 -8.12
C THR A 14 29.11 -25.45 -9.17
N ARG A 15 28.54 -26.66 -9.28
CA ARG A 15 27.52 -27.01 -10.29
C ARG A 15 26.32 -26.04 -10.29
N THR A 16 25.93 -25.55 -9.12
CA THR A 16 24.82 -24.59 -8.93
C THR A 16 24.98 -23.29 -9.72
N CYS A 17 26.18 -22.71 -9.80
CA CYS A 17 26.38 -21.44 -10.52
C CYS A 17 26.24 -21.60 -12.04
N ARG A 18 26.52 -22.78 -12.60
CA ARG A 18 26.29 -23.06 -14.03
C ARG A 18 24.82 -23.32 -14.32
N LEU A 19 24.12 -23.98 -13.40
CA LEU A 19 22.70 -24.27 -13.54
C LEU A 19 21.85 -22.99 -13.55
N ALA A 20 22.11 -22.04 -12.64
CA ALA A 20 21.36 -20.77 -12.59
C ALA A 20 21.53 -19.92 -13.87
N ILE A 21 22.76 -19.81 -14.39
CA ILE A 21 23.03 -19.05 -15.63
C ILE A 21 22.45 -19.78 -16.85
N ALA A 22 22.55 -21.11 -16.90
CA ALA A 22 21.93 -21.90 -17.98
C ALA A 22 20.40 -21.78 -17.99
N ILE A 23 19.74 -21.85 -16.83
CA ILE A 23 18.28 -21.69 -16.72
C ILE A 23 17.84 -20.28 -17.15
N ALA A 24 18.56 -19.22 -16.74
CA ALA A 24 18.25 -17.86 -17.16
C ALA A 24 18.36 -17.65 -18.69
N ILE A 25 19.36 -18.26 -19.33
CA ILE A 25 19.54 -18.21 -20.79
C ILE A 25 18.52 -19.10 -21.51
N TRP A 26 18.14 -20.25 -20.93
CA TRP A 26 17.19 -21.19 -21.53
C TRP A 26 15.74 -20.69 -21.47
N LEU A 27 15.34 -20.07 -20.35
CA LEU A 27 14.05 -19.37 -20.24
C LEU A 27 13.96 -18.18 -21.20
N GLY A 28 15.06 -17.43 -21.38
CA GLY A 28 15.13 -16.33 -22.35
C GLY A 28 15.13 -16.75 -23.83
N LEU A 29 15.14 -18.04 -24.14
CA LEU A 29 15.15 -18.59 -25.51
C LEU A 29 13.89 -19.39 -25.86
N LEU A 30 12.89 -19.45 -24.96
CA LEU A 30 11.59 -20.10 -25.19
C LEU A 30 10.44 -19.11 -25.42
N ALA A 31 10.73 -17.80 -25.39
CA ALA A 31 9.74 -16.73 -25.53
C ALA A 31 9.64 -16.16 -26.96
N SER A 32 9.99 -16.94 -27.99
CA SER A 32 10.10 -16.44 -29.37
C SER A 32 9.67 -17.45 -30.45
N ASP A 33 8.54 -18.12 -30.27
CA ASP A 33 7.83 -18.86 -31.31
C ASP A 33 6.42 -18.26 -31.49
N HIS A 34 6.31 -17.18 -32.26
CA HIS A 34 5.01 -16.63 -32.65
C HIS A 34 4.34 -17.55 -33.69
N CYS A 35 3.32 -18.27 -33.26
CA CYS A 35 2.52 -19.11 -34.16
C CYS A 35 1.61 -18.23 -35.04
N ASN A 36 2.03 -17.99 -36.29
CA ASN A 36 1.21 -17.32 -37.30
C ASN A 36 0.03 -18.23 -37.69
N ALA A 37 -1.09 -18.10 -36.98
CA ALA A 37 -2.37 -18.71 -37.34
C ALA A 37 -2.89 -18.07 -38.64
N GLN A 38 -2.67 -18.74 -39.77
CA GLN A 38 -3.08 -18.24 -41.08
C GLN A 38 -4.56 -18.57 -41.33
N THR A 39 -5.43 -17.59 -41.05
CA THR A 39 -6.89 -17.69 -41.21
C THR A 39 -7.29 -17.85 -42.67
N THR A 40 -8.31 -18.68 -42.93
CA THR A 40 -8.77 -19.07 -44.28
C THR A 40 -9.88 -18.18 -44.84
N ILE A 41 -10.12 -17.01 -44.24
CA ILE A 41 -11.21 -16.10 -44.60
C ILE A 41 -10.70 -15.06 -45.63
N GLY A 42 -11.51 -14.77 -46.65
CA GLY A 42 -11.08 -14.01 -47.83
C GLY A 42 -10.87 -12.51 -47.63
N ALA A 43 -11.26 -11.96 -46.48
CA ALA A 43 -11.07 -10.57 -46.09
C ALA A 43 -10.86 -10.43 -44.58
N SER A 44 -10.17 -9.37 -44.16
CA SER A 44 -9.93 -9.05 -42.74
C SER A 44 -10.21 -7.57 -42.42
N VAL A 45 -10.48 -7.32 -41.13
CA VAL A 45 -10.58 -5.98 -40.53
C VAL A 45 -9.48 -5.82 -39.49
N VAL A 46 -8.82 -4.66 -39.50
CA VAL A 46 -7.81 -4.27 -38.50
C VAL A 46 -8.12 -2.84 -38.04
N LEU A 47 -8.15 -2.59 -36.73
CA LEU A 47 -8.14 -1.23 -36.20
C LEU A 47 -6.69 -0.74 -36.04
N ASP A 48 -6.39 0.45 -36.54
CA ASP A 48 -5.03 1.01 -36.58
C ASP A 48 -5.01 2.47 -36.07
N PRO A 49 -4.13 2.83 -35.11
CA PRO A 49 -3.25 1.93 -34.34
C PRO A 49 -4.05 0.98 -33.42
N GLN A 50 -3.43 -0.14 -33.03
CA GLN A 50 -4.02 -1.07 -32.05
C GLN A 50 -3.90 -0.56 -30.59
N ASP A 51 -3.04 0.41 -30.31
CA ASP A 51 -2.97 1.14 -29.04
C ASP A 51 -3.22 2.63 -29.29
N VAL A 52 -4.13 3.24 -28.53
CA VAL A 52 -4.45 4.66 -28.66
C VAL A 52 -4.65 5.35 -27.31
N THR A 53 -3.97 6.49 -27.11
CA THR A 53 -4.21 7.38 -25.98
C THR A 53 -5.15 8.51 -26.39
N VAL A 54 -6.16 8.80 -25.57
CA VAL A 54 -7.15 9.87 -25.80
C VAL A 54 -7.20 10.78 -24.58
N ILE A 55 -7.15 12.10 -24.75
CA ILE A 55 -7.27 13.03 -23.62
C ILE A 55 -8.76 13.32 -23.34
N VAL A 56 -9.14 13.40 -22.06
CA VAL A 56 -10.51 13.76 -21.64
C VAL A 56 -10.91 15.13 -22.22
N GLY A 57 -11.99 15.14 -23.00
CA GLY A 57 -12.49 16.31 -23.72
C GLY A 57 -11.88 16.55 -25.11
N GLU A 58 -10.85 15.80 -25.49
CA GLU A 58 -10.21 15.88 -26.82
C GLU A 58 -10.66 14.72 -27.72
N ARG A 59 -10.45 14.90 -29.04
CA ARG A 59 -10.78 13.91 -30.07
C ARG A 59 -9.52 13.33 -30.68
N GLN A 60 -9.45 12.01 -30.72
CA GLN A 60 -8.39 11.25 -31.38
C GLN A 60 -9.01 10.43 -32.54
N GLN A 61 -8.28 10.31 -33.65
CA GLN A 61 -8.71 9.47 -34.78
C GLN A 61 -7.96 8.13 -34.76
N ILE A 62 -8.68 7.08 -35.14
CA ILE A 62 -8.17 5.76 -35.51
C ILE A 62 -8.76 5.38 -36.88
N VAL A 63 -8.25 4.31 -37.49
CA VAL A 63 -8.68 3.86 -38.82
C VAL A 63 -9.07 2.38 -38.79
N ALA A 64 -10.31 2.07 -39.16
CA ALA A 64 -10.71 0.72 -39.52
C ALA A 64 -10.23 0.42 -40.94
N LYS A 65 -9.19 -0.42 -41.06
CA LYS A 65 -8.62 -0.88 -42.33
C LYS A 65 -9.29 -2.20 -42.72
N VAL A 66 -9.85 -2.26 -43.91
CA VAL A 66 -10.67 -3.37 -44.41
C VAL A 66 -10.09 -3.83 -45.74
N ARG A 67 -9.70 -5.11 -45.84
CA ARG A 67 -9.01 -5.62 -47.02
C ARG A 67 -9.39 -7.04 -47.39
N GLY A 68 -9.70 -7.28 -48.66
CA GLY A 68 -9.93 -8.62 -49.23
C GLY A 68 -11.24 -8.78 -49.98
N MET A 69 -11.62 -10.03 -50.26
CA MET A 69 -12.84 -10.38 -50.98
C MET A 69 -14.06 -10.40 -50.05
N ILE A 70 -15.06 -9.57 -50.33
CA ILE A 70 -16.33 -9.51 -49.59
C ILE A 70 -17.48 -9.81 -50.56
N ALA A 71 -18.26 -10.87 -50.27
CA ALA A 71 -19.34 -11.34 -51.15
C ALA A 71 -20.68 -10.60 -50.98
N GLN A 72 -20.91 -9.97 -49.83
CA GLN A 72 -22.16 -9.28 -49.48
C GLN A 72 -21.87 -8.14 -48.49
N ALA A 73 -22.79 -7.17 -48.33
CA ALA A 73 -22.55 -6.07 -47.39
C ALA A 73 -22.41 -6.58 -45.95
N VAL A 74 -21.36 -6.11 -45.26
CA VAL A 74 -21.06 -6.41 -43.85
C VAL A 74 -21.11 -5.11 -43.05
N ARG A 75 -21.63 -5.17 -41.82
CA ARG A 75 -21.60 -4.04 -40.88
C ARG A 75 -20.63 -4.34 -39.75
N LEU A 76 -19.66 -3.44 -39.55
CA LEU A 76 -18.82 -3.42 -38.36
C LEU A 76 -19.56 -2.61 -37.29
N ASN A 77 -19.84 -3.19 -36.12
CA ASN A 77 -20.47 -2.52 -34.98
C ASN A 77 -19.45 -2.37 -33.85
N PHE A 78 -19.20 -1.16 -33.36
CA PHE A 78 -18.34 -0.97 -32.20
C PHE A 78 -19.06 -1.34 -30.89
N SER A 79 -18.33 -1.93 -29.95
CA SER A 79 -18.82 -2.26 -28.61
C SER A 79 -19.34 -1.01 -27.88
N LYS A 80 -20.28 -1.22 -26.95
CA LYS A 80 -20.93 -0.18 -26.16
C LYS A 80 -20.71 -0.32 -24.65
N GLU A 81 -19.85 -1.24 -24.23
CA GLU A 81 -19.63 -1.52 -22.80
C GLU A 81 -18.89 -0.37 -22.08
N HIS A 82 -18.16 0.46 -22.82
CA HIS A 82 -17.31 1.55 -22.30
C HIS A 82 -17.75 2.96 -22.75
N THR A 83 -19.06 3.17 -22.96
CA THR A 83 -19.62 4.49 -23.33
C THR A 83 -19.55 5.56 -22.21
N ASP A 84 -19.10 5.18 -21.02
CA ASP A 84 -18.71 6.09 -19.93
C ASP A 84 -17.29 6.64 -20.10
N LEU A 85 -16.39 5.87 -20.73
CA LEU A 85 -14.99 6.23 -20.96
C LEU A 85 -14.80 6.97 -22.29
N VAL A 86 -15.48 6.56 -23.37
CA VAL A 86 -15.33 7.16 -24.72
C VAL A 86 -16.66 7.27 -25.50
N GLU A 87 -16.80 8.34 -26.30
CA GLU A 87 -17.81 8.42 -27.38
C GLU A 87 -17.17 8.05 -28.73
N ILE A 88 -17.86 7.24 -29.53
CA ILE A 88 -17.35 6.67 -30.80
C ILE A 88 -18.20 7.16 -31.98
N VAL A 89 -17.57 7.82 -32.96
CA VAL A 89 -18.23 8.37 -34.15
C VAL A 89 -17.47 7.96 -35.42
N PRO A 90 -18.08 7.17 -36.34
CA PRO A 90 -19.41 6.57 -36.28
C PRO A 90 -19.45 5.32 -35.37
N ASN A 91 -20.61 5.05 -34.76
CA ASN A 91 -20.82 3.86 -33.92
C ASN A 91 -20.95 2.54 -34.70
N SER A 92 -21.05 2.60 -36.02
CA SER A 92 -21.03 1.45 -36.92
C SER A 92 -20.62 1.86 -38.33
N ILE A 93 -19.94 0.97 -39.06
CA ILE A 93 -19.47 1.18 -40.43
C ILE A 93 -20.16 0.17 -41.34
N LEU A 94 -20.71 0.64 -42.47
CA LEU A 94 -21.27 -0.24 -43.51
C LEU A 94 -20.26 -0.43 -44.64
N MET A 95 -19.85 -1.67 -44.85
CA MET A 95 -18.89 -2.10 -45.86
C MET A 95 -19.65 -2.78 -47.00
N SER A 96 -19.83 -2.07 -48.12
CA SER A 96 -20.45 -2.61 -49.32
C SER A 96 -19.40 -3.22 -50.26
N PRO A 97 -19.68 -4.36 -50.93
CA PRO A 97 -18.76 -4.96 -51.89
C PRO A 97 -18.48 -4.02 -53.06
N ALA A 98 -17.24 -4.08 -53.57
CA ALA A 98 -16.83 -3.39 -54.79
C ALA A 98 -17.34 -4.12 -56.05
N SER A 99 -17.21 -3.49 -57.22
CA SER A 99 -17.66 -4.04 -58.51
C SER A 99 -16.93 -5.31 -58.97
N ASP A 100 -15.77 -5.59 -58.39
CA ASP A 100 -14.93 -6.76 -58.56
C ASP A 100 -14.91 -7.69 -57.32
N GLY A 101 -15.70 -7.35 -56.28
CA GLY A 101 -15.75 -8.06 -55.00
C GLY A 101 -14.60 -7.76 -54.03
N PHE A 102 -13.56 -7.02 -54.45
CA PHE A 102 -12.38 -6.76 -53.63
C PHE A 102 -12.43 -5.38 -52.97
N ILE A 103 -12.34 -5.33 -51.64
CA ILE A 103 -12.20 -4.08 -50.90
C ILE A 103 -10.74 -3.88 -50.47
N ASP A 104 -10.30 -2.62 -50.52
CA ASP A 104 -9.08 -2.13 -49.87
C ASP A 104 -9.39 -0.70 -49.44
N ARG A 105 -9.91 -0.52 -48.22
CA ARG A 105 -10.45 0.76 -47.74
C ARG A 105 -10.10 1.03 -46.28
N ALA A 106 -9.84 2.31 -46.03
CA ALA A 106 -9.72 2.90 -44.71
C ALA A 106 -11.03 3.64 -44.35
N TYR A 107 -11.52 3.44 -43.14
CA TYR A 107 -12.65 4.17 -42.57
C TYR A 107 -12.20 4.89 -41.30
N GLU A 108 -12.32 6.21 -41.28
CA GLU A 108 -11.98 7.01 -40.09
C GLU A 108 -13.02 6.80 -38.98
N VAL A 109 -12.53 6.57 -37.76
CA VAL A 109 -13.33 6.52 -36.54
C VAL A 109 -12.76 7.51 -35.55
N THR A 110 -13.61 8.36 -35.01
CA THR A 110 -13.26 9.39 -34.04
C THR A 110 -13.66 8.95 -32.65
N LEU A 111 -12.68 8.91 -31.75
CA LEU A 111 -12.83 8.68 -30.32
C LEU A 111 -12.82 10.03 -29.59
N LEU A 112 -13.80 10.29 -28.74
CA LEU A 112 -13.84 11.45 -27.84
C LEU A 112 -13.73 10.96 -26.39
N GLY A 113 -12.65 11.31 -25.69
CA GLY A 113 -12.44 10.91 -24.30
C GLY A 113 -13.44 11.58 -23.36
N LEU A 114 -14.16 10.79 -22.55
CA LEU A 114 -15.20 11.28 -21.64
C LEU A 114 -14.76 11.22 -20.17
N SER A 115 -14.13 10.11 -19.77
CA SER A 115 -13.56 9.92 -18.43
C SER A 115 -12.33 8.99 -18.49
N PRO A 116 -11.35 9.16 -17.57
CA PRO A 116 -10.10 8.42 -17.60
C PRO A 116 -10.30 6.91 -17.32
N GLY A 117 -9.40 6.08 -17.86
CA GLY A 117 -9.40 4.62 -17.69
C GLY A 117 -8.77 3.90 -18.87
N GLN A 118 -8.69 2.57 -18.80
CA GLN A 118 -8.27 1.72 -19.91
C GLN A 118 -9.32 0.64 -20.19
N PHE A 119 -9.47 0.28 -21.47
CA PHE A 119 -10.29 -0.84 -21.95
C PHE A 119 -9.86 -1.23 -23.37
N ASP A 120 -10.21 -2.44 -23.81
CA ASP A 120 -10.08 -2.85 -25.21
C ASP A 120 -11.44 -2.61 -25.91
N LEU A 121 -11.42 -1.86 -27.01
CA LEU A 121 -12.59 -1.54 -27.82
C LEU A 121 -12.71 -2.51 -28.99
N GLU A 122 -13.58 -3.50 -28.85
CA GLU A 122 -13.89 -4.50 -29.87
C GLU A 122 -14.95 -4.01 -30.88
N ALA A 123 -14.98 -4.63 -32.07
CA ALA A 123 -15.94 -4.32 -33.12
C ALA A 123 -16.41 -5.55 -33.91
N ASP A 124 -17.66 -5.97 -33.71
CA ASP A 124 -18.28 -7.16 -34.33
C ASP A 124 -18.46 -7.00 -35.86
N ALA A 125 -18.05 -7.99 -36.65
CA ALA A 125 -18.42 -8.06 -38.07
C ALA A 125 -19.72 -8.87 -38.27
N LEU A 126 -20.79 -8.19 -38.73
CA LEU A 126 -22.10 -8.81 -38.94
C LEU A 126 -22.52 -8.84 -40.43
N PRO A 127 -22.96 -9.99 -40.98
CA PRO A 127 -23.02 -11.32 -40.35
C PRO A 127 -21.64 -11.94 -40.04
N THR A 128 -21.58 -12.71 -38.97
CA THR A 128 -20.35 -13.34 -38.45
C THR A 128 -19.77 -14.38 -39.41
N GLY A 129 -18.43 -14.51 -39.41
CA GLY A 129 -17.71 -15.50 -40.22
C GLY A 129 -17.56 -15.16 -41.71
N LEU A 130 -17.93 -13.94 -42.14
CA LEU A 130 -17.72 -13.44 -43.51
C LEU A 130 -16.38 -12.71 -43.70
N ILE A 131 -15.80 -12.23 -42.60
CA ILE A 131 -14.55 -11.46 -42.51
C ILE A 131 -13.81 -11.96 -41.27
N ASP A 132 -12.48 -11.96 -41.30
CA ASP A 132 -11.64 -12.14 -40.12
C ASP A 132 -11.63 -10.86 -39.28
N ASP A 133 -12.29 -10.91 -38.13
CA ASP A 133 -12.43 -9.84 -37.14
C ASP A 133 -11.55 -10.03 -35.90
N ALA A 134 -10.63 -11.02 -35.89
CA ALA A 134 -9.72 -11.26 -34.76
C ALA A 134 -8.73 -10.11 -34.47
N ALA A 135 -8.60 -9.14 -35.38
CA ALA A 135 -7.84 -7.90 -35.21
C ALA A 135 -8.73 -6.63 -35.22
N ALA A 136 -10.06 -6.78 -35.10
CA ALA A 136 -11.03 -5.69 -35.06
C ALA A 136 -11.17 -5.06 -33.65
N PHE A 137 -10.09 -5.00 -32.89
CA PHE A 137 -10.04 -4.37 -31.56
C PHE A 137 -8.93 -3.31 -31.47
N VAL A 138 -9.10 -2.36 -30.56
CA VAL A 138 -8.11 -1.31 -30.23
C VAL A 138 -8.09 -1.03 -28.74
N ARG A 139 -6.90 -1.03 -28.14
CA ARG A 139 -6.66 -0.71 -26.73
C ARG A 139 -6.74 0.80 -26.52
N VAL A 140 -7.80 1.25 -25.86
CA VAL A 140 -8.07 2.68 -25.61
C VAL A 140 -7.65 3.03 -24.18
N THR A 141 -6.66 3.91 -24.06
CA THR A 141 -6.26 4.54 -22.79
C THR A 141 -6.76 5.98 -22.75
N VAL A 142 -7.73 6.28 -21.90
CA VAL A 142 -8.25 7.64 -21.70
C VAL A 142 -7.54 8.31 -20.52
N ALA A 143 -7.05 9.53 -20.72
CA ALA A 143 -6.15 10.22 -19.80
C ALA A 143 -6.64 11.64 -19.44
N ASN A 144 -6.54 12.01 -18.17
CA ASN A 144 -6.96 13.32 -17.66
C ASN A 144 -6.13 14.48 -18.23
N SER A 145 -4.82 14.30 -18.48
CA SER A 145 -3.99 15.37 -19.07
C SER A 145 -2.68 14.88 -19.69
N GLN A 146 -2.45 15.26 -20.94
CA GLN A 146 -1.17 15.08 -21.64
C GLN A 146 0.02 15.69 -20.87
N ALA A 147 -0.20 16.79 -20.14
CA ALA A 147 0.84 17.41 -19.32
C ALA A 147 1.29 16.50 -18.16
N ILE A 148 0.36 15.75 -17.55
CA ILE A 148 0.69 14.83 -16.46
C ILE A 148 1.45 13.60 -17.00
N ILE A 149 1.12 13.10 -18.19
CA ILE A 149 1.90 12.04 -18.87
C ILE A 149 3.36 12.48 -19.07
N VAL A 150 3.57 13.69 -19.60
CA VAL A 150 4.93 14.25 -19.80
C VAL A 150 5.66 14.45 -18.47
N ILE A 151 5.00 15.02 -17.45
CA ILE A 151 5.59 15.22 -16.12
C ILE A 151 5.96 13.87 -15.46
N SER A 152 5.09 12.86 -15.56
CA SER A 152 5.32 11.51 -15.06
C SER A 152 6.51 10.83 -15.75
N SER A 153 6.62 10.95 -17.08
CA SER A 153 7.77 10.45 -17.83
C SER A 153 9.08 11.15 -17.42
N VAL A 154 9.06 12.49 -17.30
CA VAL A 154 10.23 13.27 -16.87
C VAL A 154 10.67 12.90 -15.45
N ILE A 155 9.73 12.77 -14.49
CA ILE A 155 10.01 12.30 -13.14
C ILE A 155 10.59 10.88 -13.15
N GLY A 156 10.07 10.01 -14.03
CA GLY A 156 10.58 8.67 -14.30
C GLY A 156 12.07 8.65 -14.64
N TRP A 157 12.47 9.47 -15.61
CA TRP A 157 13.87 9.57 -16.04
C TRP A 157 14.76 10.28 -15.01
N ILE A 158 14.23 11.21 -14.21
CA ILE A 158 14.98 11.84 -13.10
C ILE A 158 15.27 10.82 -11.99
N TYR A 159 14.31 9.98 -11.59
CA TYR A 159 14.59 8.96 -10.56
C TYR A 159 15.49 7.84 -11.06
N PHE A 160 15.33 7.43 -12.32
CA PHE A 160 16.29 6.55 -13.00
C PHE A 160 17.70 7.13 -12.93
N ALA A 161 17.88 8.42 -13.28
CA ALA A 161 19.18 9.07 -13.23
C ALA A 161 19.75 9.15 -11.80
N ALA A 162 18.93 9.48 -10.80
CA ALA A 162 19.36 9.53 -9.40
C ALA A 162 19.87 8.18 -8.91
N TRP A 163 19.07 7.11 -9.08
CA TRP A 163 19.48 5.75 -8.73
C TRP A 163 20.68 5.26 -9.55
N THR A 164 20.73 5.55 -10.86
CA THR A 164 21.88 5.20 -11.71
C THR A 164 23.18 5.81 -11.22
N VAL A 165 23.18 7.11 -10.83
CA VAL A 165 24.38 7.78 -10.32
C VAL A 165 24.84 7.20 -8.98
N SER A 166 23.93 6.71 -8.13
CA SER A 166 24.24 6.25 -6.77
C SER A 166 25.19 5.03 -6.70
N PHE A 167 25.23 4.19 -7.75
CA PHE A 167 26.15 3.04 -7.84
C PHE A 167 27.63 3.44 -8.08
N TRP A 168 27.88 4.53 -8.79
CA TRP A 168 29.23 4.86 -9.29
C TRP A 168 30.27 5.20 -8.21
N PRO A 169 29.97 5.94 -7.12
CA PRO A 169 30.94 6.29 -6.09
C PRO A 169 31.68 5.07 -5.51
N GLN A 170 30.96 3.96 -5.23
CA GLN A 170 31.58 2.75 -4.69
C GLN A 170 32.50 2.07 -5.71
N MET A 171 32.06 1.96 -6.97
CA MET A 171 32.83 1.34 -8.05
C MET A 171 34.12 2.13 -8.36
N ILE A 172 34.06 3.47 -8.26
CA ILE A 172 35.21 4.38 -8.40
C ILE A 172 36.17 4.25 -7.21
N VAL A 173 35.65 4.15 -5.97
CA VAL A 173 36.49 3.97 -4.77
C VAL A 173 37.23 2.62 -4.79
N ASN A 174 36.54 1.54 -5.17
CA ASN A 174 37.15 0.22 -5.36
C ASN A 174 38.31 0.28 -6.37
N TYR A 175 38.08 0.91 -7.54
CA TYR A 175 39.09 1.11 -8.58
C TYR A 175 40.28 1.94 -8.06
N ARG A 176 40.04 3.11 -7.45
CA ARG A 176 41.11 3.99 -6.95
C ARG A 176 41.96 3.36 -5.85
N ARG A 177 41.38 2.46 -5.06
CA ARG A 177 42.10 1.73 -3.98
C ARG A 177 42.73 0.41 -4.43
N GLN A 178 42.39 -0.11 -5.63
CA GLN A 178 42.68 -1.49 -6.07
C GLN A 178 42.29 -2.56 -5.03
N SER A 179 41.30 -2.24 -4.19
CA SER A 179 40.93 -2.98 -2.99
C SER A 179 39.46 -2.78 -2.68
N VAL A 180 38.73 -3.89 -2.51
CA VAL A 180 37.33 -3.91 -2.06
C VAL A 180 37.22 -4.04 -0.54
N VAL A 181 38.35 -3.99 0.19
CA VAL A 181 38.36 -4.12 1.66
C VAL A 181 37.52 -3.02 2.30
N GLY A 182 36.40 -3.42 2.91
CA GLY A 182 35.36 -2.57 3.48
C GLY A 182 33.97 -2.72 2.84
N LEU A 183 33.87 -3.25 1.61
CA LEU A 183 32.58 -3.52 0.95
C LEU A 183 31.97 -4.82 1.47
N SER A 184 30.70 -4.80 1.90
CA SER A 184 30.03 -6.01 2.39
C SER A 184 29.64 -6.96 1.25
N PHE A 185 30.21 -8.17 1.26
CA PHE A 185 29.91 -9.20 0.26
C PHE A 185 28.48 -9.76 0.42
N ASP A 186 27.91 -9.72 1.62
CA ASP A 186 26.51 -10.07 1.87
C ASP A 186 25.58 -9.06 1.19
N PHE A 187 25.85 -7.76 1.37
CA PHE A 187 25.11 -6.68 0.71
C PHE A 187 25.21 -6.84 -0.81
N LEU A 188 26.41 -7.10 -1.34
CA LEU A 188 26.64 -7.21 -2.78
C LEU A 188 25.92 -8.41 -3.40
N MET A 189 25.99 -9.60 -2.78
CA MET A 189 25.30 -10.79 -3.29
C MET A 189 23.77 -10.73 -3.14
N LEU A 190 23.26 -10.15 -2.05
CA LEU A 190 21.82 -9.95 -1.89
C LEU A 190 21.29 -8.95 -2.93
N ASN A 191 21.98 -7.83 -3.16
CA ASN A 191 21.63 -6.90 -4.24
C ASN A 191 21.69 -7.58 -5.61
N LEU A 192 22.69 -8.43 -5.90
CA LEU A 192 22.77 -9.12 -7.19
C LEU A 192 21.54 -10.00 -7.42
N VAL A 193 21.17 -10.83 -6.44
CA VAL A 193 19.96 -11.67 -6.55
C VAL A 193 18.72 -10.79 -6.74
N GLY A 194 18.55 -9.77 -5.89
CA GLY A 194 17.38 -8.89 -5.94
C GLY A 194 17.24 -8.13 -7.27
N HIS A 195 18.31 -7.51 -7.76
CA HIS A 195 18.25 -6.76 -9.03
C HIS A 195 18.04 -7.69 -10.24
N SER A 196 18.65 -8.89 -10.27
CA SER A 196 18.40 -9.86 -11.34
C SER A 196 16.94 -10.34 -11.39
N VAL A 197 16.32 -10.64 -10.25
CA VAL A 197 14.90 -11.08 -10.24
C VAL A 197 13.93 -9.94 -10.54
N TYR A 198 14.26 -8.70 -10.16
CA TYR A 198 13.47 -7.52 -10.52
C TYR A 198 13.61 -7.16 -12.01
N ALA A 199 14.80 -7.33 -12.59
CA ALA A 199 14.98 -7.20 -14.03
C ALA A 199 14.20 -8.29 -14.79
N ALA A 200 14.15 -9.51 -14.28
CA ALA A 200 13.30 -10.56 -14.87
C ALA A 200 11.81 -10.18 -14.84
N PHE A 201 11.30 -9.67 -13.71
CA PHE A 201 9.92 -9.15 -13.59
C PHE A 201 9.66 -8.02 -14.59
N ASN A 202 10.44 -6.93 -14.53
CA ASN A 202 10.24 -5.75 -15.38
C ASN A 202 10.37 -6.07 -16.88
N CYS A 203 11.39 -6.83 -17.29
CA CYS A 203 11.59 -7.18 -18.69
C CYS A 203 10.49 -8.11 -19.22
N ALA A 204 9.99 -9.05 -18.41
CA ALA A 204 8.94 -9.96 -18.85
C ALA A 204 7.59 -9.24 -18.99
N LEU A 205 7.20 -8.45 -17.98
CA LEU A 205 5.92 -7.72 -17.99
C LEU A 205 5.89 -6.55 -18.99
N TYR A 206 7.05 -6.00 -19.39
CA TYR A 206 7.12 -4.90 -20.37
C TYR A 206 7.36 -5.35 -21.83
N TRP A 207 7.94 -6.53 -22.08
CA TRP A 207 8.25 -7.00 -23.44
C TRP A 207 7.52 -8.27 -23.89
N SER A 208 6.87 -9.01 -22.99
CA SER A 208 6.07 -10.18 -23.37
C SER A 208 4.59 -9.82 -23.37
N GLY A 209 4.02 -9.62 -24.56
CA GLY A 209 2.58 -9.35 -24.73
C GLY A 209 1.68 -10.45 -24.14
N TYR A 210 2.18 -11.69 -24.02
CA TYR A 210 1.49 -12.76 -23.30
C TYR A 210 1.38 -12.46 -21.79
N ILE A 211 2.47 -12.02 -21.16
CA ILE A 211 2.52 -11.68 -19.72
C ILE A 211 1.75 -10.38 -19.44
N GLU A 212 1.83 -9.42 -20.34
CA GLU A 212 1.04 -8.19 -20.28
C GLU A 212 -0.46 -8.51 -20.40
N GLN A 213 -0.87 -9.35 -21.35
CA GLN A 213 -2.27 -9.78 -21.43
C GLN A 213 -2.69 -10.55 -20.16
N GLU A 214 -1.86 -11.45 -19.64
CA GLU A 214 -2.10 -12.16 -18.38
C GLU A 214 -2.22 -11.22 -17.15
N TYR A 215 -1.67 -10.00 -17.23
CA TYR A 215 -1.88 -8.92 -16.26
C TYR A 215 -3.19 -8.16 -16.51
N LEU A 216 -3.49 -7.83 -17.77
CA LEU A 216 -4.70 -7.07 -18.16
C LEU A 216 -5.98 -7.89 -17.95
N ASP A 217 -5.97 -9.20 -18.23
CA ASP A 217 -7.08 -10.12 -17.97
C ASP A 217 -7.45 -10.15 -16.47
N ARG A 218 -6.45 -9.97 -15.59
CA ARG A 218 -6.62 -9.87 -14.13
C ARG A 218 -6.96 -8.45 -13.66
N ASN A 219 -6.63 -7.43 -14.44
CA ASN A 219 -6.83 -6.01 -14.14
C ASN A 219 -7.47 -5.28 -15.35
N PRO A 220 -8.75 -5.52 -15.70
CA PRO A 220 -9.32 -5.06 -16.98
C PRO A 220 -9.47 -3.54 -17.16
N ARG A 221 -9.02 -2.75 -16.19
CA ARG A 221 -8.95 -1.27 -16.20
C ARG A 221 -7.57 -0.74 -15.84
N GLY A 222 -6.60 -1.63 -15.60
CA GLY A 222 -5.28 -1.30 -15.09
C GLY A 222 -4.24 -1.22 -16.20
N LEU A 223 -3.43 -0.16 -16.19
CA LEU A 223 -2.27 -0.03 -17.05
C LEU A 223 -1.15 -0.98 -16.65
N ASN A 224 -0.28 -1.30 -17.61
CA ASN A 224 0.99 -1.95 -17.31
C ASN A 224 1.79 -1.09 -16.31
N PRO A 225 2.07 -1.58 -15.09
CA PRO A 225 2.63 -0.76 -14.01
C PRO A 225 4.14 -0.51 -14.19
N VAL A 226 4.79 -1.28 -15.06
CA VAL A 226 6.20 -1.19 -15.40
C VAL A 226 6.38 -0.22 -16.56
N LEU A 227 7.22 0.81 -16.39
CA LEU A 227 7.54 1.76 -17.45
C LEU A 227 8.97 1.56 -17.98
N THR A 228 9.27 2.14 -19.14
CA THR A 228 10.57 2.01 -19.82
C THR A 228 11.76 2.39 -18.91
N ASN A 229 11.57 3.37 -18.02
CA ASN A 229 12.58 3.81 -17.06
C ASN A 229 12.78 2.82 -15.89
N ASP A 230 11.80 1.98 -15.55
CA ASP A 230 11.94 0.89 -14.58
C ASP A 230 12.71 -0.30 -15.16
N VAL A 231 12.42 -0.66 -16.42
CA VAL A 231 13.20 -1.65 -17.19
C VAL A 231 14.66 -1.19 -17.27
N ALA A 232 14.90 0.07 -17.67
CA ALA A 232 16.22 0.67 -17.73
C ALA A 232 16.94 0.64 -16.36
N PHE A 233 16.25 1.01 -15.27
CA PHE A 233 16.81 0.96 -13.91
C PHE A 233 17.18 -0.47 -13.50
N SER A 234 16.28 -1.44 -13.66
CA SER A 234 16.51 -2.81 -13.21
C SER A 234 17.64 -3.49 -13.97
N ILE A 235 17.74 -3.26 -15.29
CA ILE A 235 18.87 -3.73 -16.11
C ILE A 235 20.16 -3.04 -15.69
N HIS A 236 20.18 -1.70 -15.58
CA HIS A 236 21.39 -0.95 -15.21
C HIS A 236 21.92 -1.38 -13.84
N ALA A 237 21.06 -1.47 -12.82
CA ALA A 237 21.45 -1.85 -11.48
C ALA A 237 21.98 -3.30 -11.40
N THR A 238 21.44 -4.21 -12.23
CA THR A 238 21.97 -5.58 -12.37
C THR A 238 23.39 -5.55 -12.95
N ILE A 239 23.62 -4.78 -14.02
CA ILE A 239 24.94 -4.63 -14.67
C ILE A 239 25.95 -3.97 -13.71
N ALA A 240 25.58 -2.87 -13.05
CA ALA A 240 26.45 -2.16 -12.09
C ALA A 240 26.83 -3.06 -10.89
N THR A 241 25.89 -3.90 -10.43
CA THR A 241 26.14 -4.88 -9.38
C THR A 241 27.08 -6.00 -9.89
N LEU A 242 26.90 -6.51 -11.11
CA LEU A 242 27.80 -7.49 -11.73
C LEU A 242 29.22 -6.95 -11.92
N LEU A 243 29.37 -5.70 -12.35
CA LEU A 243 30.67 -5.02 -12.45
C LEU A 243 31.36 -4.89 -11.07
N THR A 244 30.59 -4.55 -10.04
CA THR A 244 31.09 -4.50 -8.66
C THR A 244 31.46 -5.89 -8.11
N VAL A 245 30.74 -6.95 -8.51
CA VAL A 245 31.10 -8.34 -8.23
C VAL A 245 32.39 -8.74 -8.96
N ALA A 246 32.58 -8.33 -10.22
CA ALA A 246 33.82 -8.55 -10.96
C ALA A 246 35.02 -7.87 -10.27
N GLN A 247 34.87 -6.64 -9.75
CA GLN A 247 35.89 -5.99 -8.92
C GLN A 247 36.27 -6.83 -7.69
N CYS A 248 35.32 -7.55 -7.06
CA CYS A 248 35.59 -8.45 -5.92
C CYS A 248 36.33 -9.76 -6.28
N PHE A 249 36.54 -10.04 -7.57
CA PHE A 249 37.42 -11.10 -8.07
C PHE A 249 38.79 -10.58 -8.53
N ILE A 250 38.90 -9.29 -8.90
CA ILE A 250 40.12 -8.67 -9.45
C ILE A 250 40.96 -8.00 -8.34
N TYR A 251 40.32 -7.33 -7.39
CA TYR A 251 40.97 -6.50 -6.38
C TYR A 251 41.17 -7.21 -5.03
N GLU A 252 42.04 -6.62 -4.20
CA GLU A 252 42.30 -7.15 -2.86
C GLU A 252 41.01 -7.14 -2.00
N ARG A 253 40.72 -8.27 -1.36
CA ARG A 253 39.51 -8.49 -0.54
C ARG A 253 39.79 -9.00 0.88
N GLY A 254 41.05 -9.26 1.22
CA GLY A 254 41.44 -9.93 2.46
C GLY A 254 40.64 -11.22 2.69
N GLU A 255 40.21 -11.43 3.93
CA GLU A 255 39.43 -12.60 4.37
C GLU A 255 37.91 -12.48 4.12
N GLN A 256 37.44 -11.42 3.43
CA GLN A 256 35.99 -11.19 3.25
C GLN A 256 35.32 -12.28 2.41
N LYS A 257 34.23 -12.84 2.96
CA LYS A 257 33.46 -13.96 2.43
C LYS A 257 31.98 -13.71 2.70
N VAL A 258 31.10 -14.19 1.83
CA VAL A 258 29.64 -14.17 2.02
C VAL A 258 29.29 -15.03 3.23
N SER A 259 28.51 -14.49 4.17
CA SER A 259 28.20 -15.15 5.43
C SER A 259 27.27 -16.36 5.26
N ARG A 260 27.27 -17.26 6.23
CA ARG A 260 26.34 -18.40 6.28
C ARG A 260 24.88 -17.97 6.37
N ILE A 261 24.60 -16.76 6.90
CA ILE A 261 23.25 -16.20 6.99
C ILE A 261 22.79 -15.72 5.62
N ALA A 262 23.61 -14.94 4.92
CA ALA A 262 23.32 -14.51 3.55
C ALA A 262 23.17 -15.70 2.59
N TRP A 263 24.04 -16.72 2.70
CA TRP A 263 23.86 -17.98 1.97
C TRP A 263 22.56 -18.71 2.32
N GLY A 264 22.14 -18.74 3.59
CA GLY A 264 20.86 -19.31 4.00
C GLY A 264 19.67 -18.60 3.36
N VAL A 265 19.67 -17.26 3.38
CA VAL A 265 18.65 -16.43 2.72
C VAL A 265 18.61 -16.67 1.20
N ILE A 266 19.78 -16.71 0.54
CA ILE A 266 19.88 -16.98 -0.90
C ILE A 266 19.39 -18.40 -1.24
N VAL A 267 19.65 -19.40 -0.39
CA VAL A 267 19.13 -20.77 -0.57
C VAL A 267 17.60 -20.82 -0.39
N ILE A 268 17.04 -20.08 0.57
CA ILE A 268 15.58 -19.97 0.74
C ILE A 268 14.94 -19.33 -0.51
N PHE A 269 15.48 -18.22 -1.01
CA PHE A 269 14.99 -17.61 -2.25
C PHE A 269 15.12 -18.57 -3.45
N ALA A 270 16.23 -19.31 -3.58
CA ALA A 270 16.39 -20.29 -4.64
C ALA A 270 15.37 -21.44 -4.56
N ILE A 271 15.03 -21.90 -3.34
CA ILE A 271 13.96 -22.90 -3.14
C ILE A 271 12.61 -22.32 -3.54
N VAL A 272 12.28 -21.10 -3.12
CA VAL A 272 11.00 -20.43 -3.48
C VAL A 272 10.86 -20.27 -5.00
N ILE A 273 11.92 -19.84 -5.69
CA ILE A 273 11.93 -19.73 -7.16
C ILE A 273 11.74 -21.09 -7.83
N VAL A 274 12.41 -22.14 -7.36
CA VAL A 274 12.25 -23.50 -7.92
C VAL A 274 10.84 -24.05 -7.67
N VAL A 275 10.25 -23.83 -6.49
CA VAL A 275 8.88 -24.26 -6.19
C VAL A 275 7.87 -23.51 -7.05
N ALA A 276 7.98 -22.18 -7.18
CA ALA A 276 7.09 -21.40 -8.03
C ALA A 276 7.21 -21.80 -9.52
N GLY A 277 8.43 -22.07 -10.00
CA GLY A 277 8.65 -22.56 -11.38
C GLY A 277 8.09 -23.97 -11.61
N ILE A 278 8.06 -24.83 -10.58
CA ILE A 278 7.37 -26.13 -10.64
C ILE A 278 5.85 -25.93 -10.70
N LEU A 279 5.28 -24.99 -9.94
CA LEU A 279 3.84 -24.70 -9.96
C LEU A 279 3.36 -24.14 -11.31
N VAL A 280 4.20 -23.39 -12.03
CA VAL A 280 3.95 -23.01 -13.43
C VAL A 280 4.05 -24.24 -14.34
N GLY A 281 5.08 -25.06 -14.17
CA GLY A 281 5.22 -26.34 -14.91
C GLY A 281 4.20 -27.43 -14.57
N THR A 282 3.21 -27.14 -13.72
CA THR A 282 2.05 -28.00 -13.41
C THR A 282 0.72 -27.26 -13.53
N ASP A 283 0.67 -26.19 -14.34
CA ASP A 283 -0.52 -25.38 -14.64
C ASP A 283 -1.31 -24.92 -13.39
N THR A 284 -0.60 -24.78 -12.27
CA THR A 284 -1.17 -24.43 -10.95
C THR A 284 -0.96 -22.95 -10.64
N PHE A 285 0.16 -22.39 -11.12
CA PHE A 285 0.43 -20.97 -11.24
C PHE A 285 0.48 -20.62 -12.73
N HIS A 286 0.10 -19.39 -13.09
CA HIS A 286 0.42 -18.83 -14.39
C HIS A 286 1.78 -18.11 -14.33
N TRP A 287 2.25 -17.57 -15.46
CA TRP A 287 3.60 -16.98 -15.50
C TRP A 287 3.68 -15.66 -14.72
N LEU A 288 2.62 -14.85 -14.67
CA LEU A 288 2.60 -13.64 -13.86
C LEU A 288 2.71 -13.95 -12.35
N ASP A 289 2.14 -15.05 -11.87
CA ASP A 289 2.26 -15.47 -10.45
C ASP A 289 3.72 -15.77 -10.07
N PHE A 290 4.46 -16.44 -10.96
CA PHE A 290 5.89 -16.66 -10.80
C PHE A 290 6.69 -15.35 -10.83
N LEU A 291 6.33 -14.42 -11.72
CA LEU A 291 6.98 -13.11 -11.82
C LEU A 291 6.69 -12.23 -10.58
N TYR A 292 5.49 -12.31 -9.99
CA TYR A 292 5.22 -11.70 -8.68
C TYR A 292 6.05 -12.32 -7.56
N VAL A 293 6.26 -13.65 -7.54
CA VAL A 293 7.20 -14.28 -6.60
C VAL A 293 8.63 -13.72 -6.78
N LEU A 294 9.08 -13.46 -8.01
CA LEU A 294 10.36 -12.80 -8.27
C LEU A 294 10.40 -11.36 -7.71
N SER A 295 9.34 -10.57 -7.89
CA SER A 295 9.29 -9.19 -7.41
C SER A 295 9.23 -9.12 -5.87
N TYR A 296 8.45 -9.99 -5.21
CA TYR A 296 8.45 -10.10 -3.74
C TYR A 296 9.82 -10.52 -3.16
N ILE A 297 10.63 -11.29 -3.89
CA ILE A 297 12.03 -11.59 -3.50
C ILE A 297 12.91 -10.33 -3.58
N LYS A 298 12.76 -9.49 -4.62
CA LYS A 298 13.42 -8.16 -4.67
C LYS A 298 13.01 -7.28 -3.49
N LEU A 299 11.72 -7.25 -3.15
CA LEU A 299 11.21 -6.46 -2.04
C LEU A 299 11.80 -6.93 -0.70
N SER A 300 11.83 -8.25 -0.50
CA SER A 300 12.47 -8.92 0.65
C SER A 300 13.97 -8.62 0.77
N VAL A 301 14.71 -8.60 -0.35
CA VAL A 301 16.12 -8.17 -0.40
C VAL A 301 16.26 -6.72 0.07
N THR A 302 15.37 -5.83 -0.38
CA THR A 302 15.41 -4.40 -0.05
C THR A 302 15.21 -4.15 1.45
N LEU A 303 14.28 -4.86 2.08
CA LEU A 303 14.07 -4.83 3.53
C LEU A 303 15.29 -5.28 4.35
N ILE A 304 16.02 -6.30 3.88
CA ILE A 304 17.12 -6.92 4.64
C ILE A 304 18.45 -6.20 4.42
N LYS A 305 18.75 -5.73 3.20
CA LYS A 305 20.11 -5.32 2.78
C LYS A 305 20.68 -4.13 3.55
N TYR A 306 19.85 -3.21 4.04
CA TYR A 306 20.31 -1.98 4.72
C TYR A 306 20.67 -2.21 6.21
N VAL A 307 20.08 -3.22 6.86
CA VAL A 307 20.25 -3.50 8.30
C VAL A 307 21.74 -3.68 8.72
N PRO A 308 22.60 -4.40 7.99
CA PRO A 308 24.01 -4.54 8.34
C PRO A 308 24.77 -3.20 8.33
N GLN A 309 24.45 -2.29 7.40
CA GLN A 309 25.11 -0.99 7.30
C GLN A 309 24.65 -0.04 8.42
N ALA A 310 23.34 -0.05 8.72
CA ALA A 310 22.77 0.71 9.85
C ALA A 310 23.41 0.29 11.18
N ALA A 311 23.64 -1.02 11.37
CA ALA A 311 24.35 -1.56 12.51
C ALA A 311 25.85 -1.21 12.52
N LEU A 312 26.52 -1.19 11.36
CA LEU A 312 27.95 -0.83 11.24
C LEU A 312 28.19 0.63 11.63
N ASN A 313 27.43 1.56 11.05
CA ASN A 313 27.47 2.98 11.39
C ASN A 313 27.22 3.19 12.89
N PHE A 314 26.19 2.53 13.44
CA PHE A 314 25.87 2.60 14.87
C PHE A 314 26.96 2.03 15.78
N ARG A 315 27.68 0.97 15.38
CA ARG A 315 28.81 0.43 16.14
C ARG A 315 30.02 1.36 16.11
N ARG A 316 30.32 1.94 14.94
CA ARG A 316 31.46 2.85 14.73
C ARG A 316 31.24 4.28 15.26
N LYS A 317 29.99 4.65 15.60
CA LYS A 317 29.57 6.02 15.96
C LYS A 317 30.00 7.06 14.92
N SER A 318 30.08 6.63 13.66
CA SER A 318 30.66 7.39 12.56
C SER A 318 30.21 6.80 11.24
N THR A 319 29.83 7.66 10.31
CA THR A 319 29.55 7.35 8.91
C THR A 319 30.79 7.50 8.01
N VAL A 320 31.96 7.84 8.57
CA VAL A 320 33.20 8.07 7.80
C VAL A 320 33.60 6.80 7.04
N GLY A 321 33.80 6.93 5.72
CA GLY A 321 34.07 5.81 4.81
C GLY A 321 32.81 5.23 4.15
N TRP A 322 31.64 5.85 4.33
CA TRP A 322 30.41 5.51 3.61
C TRP A 322 29.80 6.77 3.00
N SER A 323 29.40 6.70 1.72
CA SER A 323 28.93 7.87 0.96
C SER A 323 27.48 8.19 1.31
N ILE A 324 27.26 9.39 1.87
CA ILE A 324 25.93 9.94 2.12
C ILE A 324 25.27 10.44 0.84
N GLU A 325 26.08 10.73 -0.18
CA GLU A 325 25.64 11.15 -1.50
C GLU A 325 24.85 10.03 -2.21
N ASN A 326 25.25 8.77 -2.02
CA ASN A 326 24.48 7.59 -2.47
C ASN A 326 23.10 7.54 -1.78
N VAL A 327 23.05 7.67 -0.45
CA VAL A 327 21.82 7.66 0.36
C VAL A 327 20.85 8.78 -0.06
N LEU A 328 21.36 9.99 -0.30
CA LEU A 328 20.53 11.12 -0.75
C LEU A 328 19.97 10.89 -2.16
N LEU A 329 20.70 10.18 -3.03
CA LEU A 329 20.23 9.80 -4.36
C LEU A 329 19.23 8.61 -4.32
N ASP A 330 19.40 7.64 -3.42
CA ASP A 330 18.43 6.55 -3.19
C ASP A 330 17.11 7.10 -2.61
N PHE A 331 17.19 8.01 -1.63
CA PHE A 331 16.06 8.75 -1.08
C PHE A 331 15.32 9.56 -2.15
N THR A 332 16.05 10.32 -2.97
CA THR A 332 15.48 11.12 -4.07
C THR A 332 14.83 10.21 -5.11
N GLY A 333 15.48 9.09 -5.46
CA GLY A 333 14.94 8.09 -6.37
C GLY A 333 13.64 7.47 -5.86
N GLY A 334 13.61 7.03 -4.60
CA GLY A 334 12.44 6.42 -3.97
C GLY A 334 11.24 7.38 -3.86
N MET A 335 11.48 8.63 -3.46
CA MET A 335 10.43 9.66 -3.42
C MET A 335 9.82 9.93 -4.80
N LEU A 336 10.68 10.12 -5.82
CA LEU A 336 10.22 10.43 -7.18
C LEU A 336 9.58 9.21 -7.87
N SER A 337 10.01 7.99 -7.56
CA SER A 337 9.38 6.76 -8.04
C SER A 337 7.96 6.59 -7.50
N MET A 338 7.74 6.82 -6.20
CA MET A 338 6.38 6.84 -5.62
C MET A 338 5.54 7.99 -6.20
N LEU A 339 6.11 9.17 -6.42
CA LEU A 339 5.41 10.30 -7.04
C LEU A 339 4.95 9.98 -8.48
N GLN A 340 5.77 9.28 -9.27
CA GLN A 340 5.37 8.83 -10.60
C GLN A 340 4.12 7.93 -10.55
N MET A 341 4.08 6.97 -9.63
CA MET A 341 2.94 6.06 -9.48
C MET A 341 1.65 6.80 -9.06
N LEU A 342 1.76 7.78 -8.16
CA LEU A 342 0.63 8.63 -7.76
C LEU A 342 0.12 9.52 -8.92
N LEU A 343 1.02 10.05 -9.76
CA LEU A 343 0.65 10.83 -10.93
C LEU A 343 -0.04 9.97 -12.00
N ASN A 344 0.41 8.74 -12.22
CA ASN A 344 -0.25 7.80 -13.13
C ASN A 344 -1.63 7.41 -12.61
N GLY A 345 -1.75 7.00 -11.34
CA GLY A 345 -3.03 6.63 -10.74
C GLY A 345 -4.05 7.76 -10.82
N TYR A 346 -3.64 9.01 -10.60
CA TYR A 346 -4.51 10.17 -10.83
C TYR A 346 -4.83 10.41 -12.32
N ASN A 347 -3.87 10.23 -13.22
CA ASN A 347 -4.05 10.60 -14.63
C ASN A 347 -4.95 9.64 -15.41
N TYR A 348 -4.98 8.36 -15.02
CA TYR A 348 -5.72 7.30 -15.70
C TYR A 348 -6.82 6.67 -14.80
N ASP A 349 -7.07 7.26 -13.63
CA ASP A 349 -7.91 6.74 -12.51
C ASP A 349 -7.57 5.31 -12.04
N ASP A 350 -6.34 4.89 -12.32
CA ASP A 350 -5.80 3.57 -12.02
C ASP A 350 -4.97 3.57 -10.74
N TRP A 351 -5.67 3.71 -9.62
CA TRP A 351 -5.08 3.57 -8.28
C TRP A 351 -4.76 2.11 -7.94
N ALA A 352 -5.29 1.14 -8.70
CA ALA A 352 -5.07 -0.29 -8.50
C ALA A 352 -3.65 -0.70 -8.90
N SER A 353 -3.15 -0.24 -10.06
CA SER A 353 -1.80 -0.57 -10.54
C SER A 353 -0.67 0.00 -9.68
N ILE A 354 -0.95 0.87 -8.70
CA ILE A 354 0.01 1.21 -7.63
C ILE A 354 0.40 -0.03 -6.82
N PHE A 355 -0.52 -0.99 -6.70
CA PHE A 355 -0.30 -2.31 -6.11
C PHE A 355 -0.17 -3.43 -7.17
N GLY A 356 -0.36 -3.11 -8.45
CA GLY A 356 -0.04 -3.97 -9.59
C GLY A 356 1.47 -4.15 -9.79
N ASP A 357 2.29 -3.15 -9.47
CA ASP A 357 3.69 -3.38 -9.07
C ASP A 357 3.89 -3.02 -7.58
N PRO A 358 3.63 -3.96 -6.65
CA PRO A 358 3.81 -3.73 -5.23
C PRO A 358 5.31 -3.64 -4.85
N THR A 359 6.21 -4.04 -5.76
CA THR A 359 7.65 -3.99 -5.54
C THR A 359 8.22 -2.63 -5.87
N LYS A 360 7.76 -1.93 -6.91
CA LYS A 360 8.16 -0.54 -7.21
C LYS A 360 7.75 0.42 -6.09
N PHE A 361 6.48 0.38 -5.65
CA PHE A 361 6.00 1.18 -4.52
C PHE A 361 6.75 0.82 -3.22
N GLY A 362 6.83 -0.47 -2.89
CA GLY A 362 7.50 -0.94 -1.68
C GLY A 362 9.01 -0.68 -1.66
N LEU A 363 9.69 -0.71 -2.81
CA LEU A 363 11.11 -0.36 -2.95
C LEU A 363 11.30 1.13 -2.65
N GLY A 364 10.50 2.01 -3.25
CA GLY A 364 10.54 3.45 -2.97
C GLY A 364 10.30 3.76 -1.49
N LEU A 365 9.28 3.14 -0.88
CA LEU A 365 8.94 3.30 0.53
C LEU A 365 10.05 2.80 1.46
N PHE A 366 10.58 1.59 1.24
CA PHE A 366 11.59 1.01 2.12
C PHE A 366 12.98 1.63 1.94
N SER A 367 13.38 2.05 0.73
CA SER A 367 14.57 2.91 0.55
C SER A 367 14.41 4.18 1.39
N VAL A 368 13.36 4.98 1.15
CA VAL A 368 13.13 6.26 1.85
C VAL A 368 13.15 6.10 3.38
N LEU A 369 12.55 5.04 3.94
CA LEU A 369 12.59 4.79 5.40
C LEU A 369 13.99 4.47 5.93
N PHE A 370 14.78 3.66 5.23
CA PHE A 370 16.17 3.40 5.61
C PHE A 370 17.07 4.61 5.37
N ASP A 371 16.86 5.36 4.29
CA ASP A 371 17.63 6.56 3.97
C ASP A 371 17.38 7.68 4.97
N ILE A 372 16.15 7.86 5.47
CA ILE A 372 15.87 8.74 6.62
C ILE A 372 16.69 8.31 7.84
N LEU A 373 16.73 7.01 8.18
CA LEU A 373 17.55 6.50 9.28
C LEU A 373 19.04 6.82 9.06
N PHE A 374 19.54 6.71 7.83
CA PHE A 374 20.93 6.99 7.48
C PHE A 374 21.28 8.47 7.46
N ILE A 375 20.38 9.33 6.97
CA ILE A 375 20.45 10.80 7.04
C ILE A 375 20.47 11.23 8.51
N VAL A 376 19.61 10.65 9.37
CA VAL A 376 19.63 10.88 10.82
C VAL A 376 20.94 10.40 11.46
N GLN A 377 21.48 9.25 11.06
CA GLN A 377 22.80 8.80 11.52
C GLN A 377 23.91 9.79 11.14
N HIS A 378 23.95 10.26 9.90
CA HIS A 378 25.01 11.13 9.36
C HIS A 378 24.92 12.59 9.84
N TYR A 379 23.74 13.21 9.71
CA TYR A 379 23.55 14.65 9.93
C TYR A 379 23.03 15.01 11.32
N ILE A 380 22.62 14.04 12.14
CA ILE A 380 22.15 14.30 13.51
C ILE A 380 23.00 13.56 14.54
N LEU A 381 23.07 12.22 14.46
CA LEU A 381 23.65 11.41 15.54
C LEU A 381 25.20 11.40 15.58
N TYR A 382 25.85 11.52 14.42
CA TYR A 382 27.32 11.48 14.29
C TYR A 382 27.90 12.77 13.66
N ARG A 383 27.20 13.90 13.85
CA ARG A 383 27.40 15.21 13.21
C ARG A 383 28.58 16.03 13.76
N TYR A 384 29.71 15.42 14.13
CA TYR A 384 30.90 16.23 14.42
C TYR A 384 31.56 16.65 13.09
N GLU A 385 31.93 17.93 12.99
CA GLU A 385 32.52 18.59 11.80
C GLU A 385 31.63 18.71 10.53
N ARG A 386 30.37 19.18 10.66
CA ARG A 386 29.59 19.69 9.50
C ARG A 386 28.55 20.79 9.83
N TRP A 387 28.96 21.83 10.58
CA TRP A 387 28.05 22.92 10.99
C TRP A 387 28.18 24.25 10.22
N LEU A 388 29.27 24.50 9.47
CA LEU A 388 29.61 25.84 8.96
C LEU A 388 29.03 26.23 7.57
N TYR A 389 28.30 25.35 6.87
CA TYR A 389 28.07 25.50 5.42
C TYR A 389 26.61 25.51 4.94
N TRP A 390 25.59 25.39 5.81
CA TRP A 390 24.20 25.22 5.35
C TRP A 390 23.13 25.92 6.20
N THR A 391 23.34 27.20 6.46
CA THR A 391 22.30 28.14 6.96
C THR A 391 22.08 29.25 5.93
N ALA A 392 21.70 28.86 4.70
CA ALA A 392 21.44 29.77 3.60
C ALA A 392 20.31 29.23 2.69
N SER A 393 19.40 30.13 2.27
CA SER A 393 18.21 29.90 1.42
C SER A 393 17.05 29.07 2.03
N ASN A 394 15.82 29.43 1.65
CA ASN A 394 14.53 29.02 2.27
C ASN A 394 13.52 28.52 1.17
N PRO A 395 12.34 27.94 1.50
CA PRO A 395 11.49 27.17 0.55
C PRO A 395 10.03 27.68 0.32
N THR A 396 9.18 26.85 -0.34
CA THR A 396 7.68 26.85 -0.47
C THR A 396 7.02 27.62 -1.67
N HIS A 397 5.76 27.40 -2.14
CA HIS A 397 4.70 26.49 -1.63
C HIS A 397 3.79 25.63 -2.62
N PRO A 398 2.74 26.10 -3.36
CA PRO A 398 1.49 25.29 -3.48
C PRO A 398 0.76 25.17 -4.88
N SER A 399 -0.46 24.58 -4.89
CA SER A 399 -1.18 23.88 -6.00
C SER A 399 -2.69 24.26 -6.21
N ALA A 400 -3.39 23.71 -7.24
CA ALA A 400 -4.87 23.76 -7.48
C ALA A 400 -5.42 22.73 -8.55
N ALA A 401 -6.75 22.47 -8.66
CA ALA A 401 -7.41 21.46 -9.58
C ALA A 401 -8.96 21.68 -9.84
N GLN A 402 -9.63 20.94 -10.78
CA GLN A 402 -11.12 20.90 -11.00
C GLN A 402 -11.69 19.70 -11.86
N SER A 403 -13.04 19.52 -12.03
CA SER A 403 -13.73 18.24 -12.43
C SER A 403 -15.16 18.31 -13.11
N ASN A 404 -15.83 17.14 -13.37
CA ASN A 404 -17.23 16.88 -13.87
C ASN A 404 -17.68 15.38 -13.60
N LYS A 405 -18.84 14.77 -14.03
CA LYS A 405 -20.32 15.06 -13.91
C LYS A 405 -21.24 13.97 -14.61
N THR A 406 -22.25 13.34 -13.96
CA THR A 406 -23.28 12.41 -14.59
C THR A 406 -24.59 12.16 -13.77
N LEU A 407 -25.61 11.50 -14.40
CA LEU A 407 -26.79 10.75 -13.86
C LEU A 407 -27.90 11.53 -13.08
N LEU A 408 -29.14 10.99 -13.02
CA LEU A 408 -30.20 11.44 -12.09
C LEU A 408 -29.87 10.99 -10.66
N ARG A 409 -29.35 11.93 -9.87
CA ARG A 409 -28.89 11.72 -8.50
C ARG A 409 -29.69 12.56 -7.53
N LEU A 410 -30.23 11.91 -6.50
CA LEU A 410 -30.68 12.57 -5.28
C LEU A 410 -29.56 12.43 -4.25
N GLN A 411 -28.88 13.53 -3.94
CA GLN A 411 -27.68 13.52 -3.09
C GLN A 411 -27.78 14.55 -1.97
N PHE A 412 -27.36 14.18 -0.76
CA PHE A 412 -27.10 15.15 0.31
C PHE A 412 -25.66 15.70 0.23
N GLY A 413 -25.54 17.02 0.39
CA GLY A 413 -24.27 17.73 0.55
C GLY A 413 -24.27 18.54 1.85
N PRO A 414 -23.37 18.23 2.82
CA PRO A 414 -22.50 17.05 2.91
C PRO A 414 -23.27 15.76 3.28
N GLN A 415 -22.64 14.58 3.07
CA GLN A 415 -23.18 13.28 3.50
C GLN A 415 -22.99 12.98 5.00
N ASP A 416 -22.02 13.61 5.66
CA ASP A 416 -21.87 13.61 7.13
C ASP A 416 -22.15 15.02 7.66
N THR A 417 -22.94 15.15 8.73
CA THR A 417 -23.22 16.45 9.36
C THR A 417 -23.34 16.37 10.88
N THR A 418 -22.50 17.14 11.58
CA THR A 418 -22.68 17.37 13.03
C THR A 418 -23.64 18.52 13.28
N VAL A 419 -24.69 18.29 14.07
CA VAL A 419 -25.66 19.29 14.58
C VAL A 419 -25.49 19.38 16.09
N ILE A 420 -25.81 20.53 16.71
CA ILE A 420 -25.83 20.65 18.19
C ILE A 420 -27.27 20.70 18.68
N VAL A 421 -27.57 20.07 19.82
CA VAL A 421 -28.88 20.17 20.47
C VAL A 421 -29.25 21.64 20.72
N GLY A 422 -30.45 22.05 20.31
CA GLY A 422 -30.94 23.44 20.38
C GLY A 422 -30.44 24.37 19.26
N ASN A 423 -29.60 23.89 18.34
CA ASN A 423 -29.13 24.65 17.19
C ASN A 423 -29.68 24.08 15.87
N THR A 424 -29.90 24.97 14.91
CA THR A 424 -30.20 24.60 13.52
C THR A 424 -28.93 24.55 12.68
N LYS A 425 -28.82 23.57 11.79
CA LYS A 425 -27.81 23.51 10.74
C LYS A 425 -28.43 23.03 9.44
N ASN A 426 -28.07 23.66 8.33
CA ASN A 426 -28.61 23.31 7.02
C ASN A 426 -27.79 22.19 6.38
N VAL A 427 -28.48 21.22 5.78
CA VAL A 427 -27.93 20.34 4.75
C VAL A 427 -28.53 20.70 3.41
N THR A 428 -27.83 20.41 2.33
CA THR A 428 -28.31 20.69 0.97
C THR A 428 -28.74 19.38 0.31
N LEU A 429 -30.00 19.26 -0.07
CA LEU A 429 -30.51 18.17 -0.89
C LEU A 429 -30.50 18.62 -2.34
N ARG A 430 -29.70 17.98 -3.19
CA ARG A 430 -29.62 18.29 -4.61
C ARG A 430 -30.24 17.17 -5.43
N LEU A 431 -31.22 17.52 -6.25
CA LEU A 431 -31.74 16.69 -7.33
C LEU A 431 -31.13 17.19 -8.64
N HIS A 432 -30.29 16.36 -9.25
CA HIS A 432 -29.55 16.68 -10.47
C HIS A 432 -29.79 15.59 -11.52
N GLY A 433 -30.29 15.93 -12.72
CA GLY A 433 -30.45 15.00 -13.85
C GLY A 433 -31.82 15.12 -14.57
N PRO A 434 -32.17 14.16 -15.44
CA PRO A 434 -33.45 14.16 -16.15
C PRO A 434 -34.64 13.90 -15.22
N LEU A 435 -35.69 14.73 -15.29
CA LEU A 435 -36.93 14.59 -14.49
C LEU A 435 -38.16 14.75 -15.40
N SER A 436 -38.96 13.68 -15.53
CA SER A 436 -40.14 13.60 -16.40
C SER A 436 -41.49 13.67 -15.67
N GLU A 437 -41.52 13.40 -14.36
CA GLU A 437 -42.74 13.39 -13.55
C GLU A 437 -42.56 14.14 -12.22
N ARG A 438 -43.67 14.51 -11.57
CA ARG A 438 -43.68 15.19 -10.28
C ARG A 438 -43.27 14.20 -9.18
N VAL A 439 -42.24 14.54 -8.42
CA VAL A 439 -41.73 13.70 -7.33
C VAL A 439 -41.67 14.46 -6.01
N THR A 440 -42.09 13.79 -4.94
CA THR A 440 -41.99 14.29 -3.56
C THR A 440 -40.95 13.48 -2.81
N VAL A 441 -40.01 14.18 -2.17
CA VAL A 441 -39.02 13.61 -1.26
C VAL A 441 -39.54 13.70 0.18
N ASN A 442 -39.59 12.56 0.86
CA ASN A 442 -39.96 12.41 2.26
C ASN A 442 -38.75 11.89 3.06
N PHE A 443 -38.63 12.25 4.34
CA PHE A 443 -37.46 11.87 5.15
C PHE A 443 -37.80 10.89 6.29
N THR A 444 -36.89 9.95 6.56
CA THR A 444 -36.99 9.05 7.74
C THR A 444 -35.67 9.04 8.51
N GLN A 445 -35.76 9.10 9.84
CA GLN A 445 -34.60 8.98 10.74
C GLN A 445 -34.46 7.53 11.20
N THR A 446 -33.29 6.91 11.03
CA THR A 446 -33.04 5.57 11.59
C THR A 446 -33.05 5.59 13.13
N ASN A 447 -33.27 4.43 13.75
CA ASN A 447 -33.24 4.21 15.20
C ASN A 447 -34.24 5.03 16.05
N VAL A 448 -35.21 5.72 15.44
CA VAL A 448 -36.30 6.41 16.17
C VAL A 448 -37.37 5.43 16.63
N THR A 449 -37.57 5.31 17.95
CA THR A 449 -38.69 4.60 18.56
C THR A 449 -39.81 5.57 18.98
N ASN A 450 -41.05 5.26 18.55
CA ASN A 450 -42.30 5.92 18.95
C ASN A 450 -42.23 7.46 19.06
N GLY A 451 -41.85 8.13 17.96
CA GLY A 451 -41.89 9.60 17.85
C GLY A 451 -40.75 10.37 18.53
N ASN A 452 -39.78 9.68 19.13
CA ASN A 452 -38.61 10.33 19.75
C ASN A 452 -37.53 10.66 18.70
N TYR A 453 -37.80 11.66 17.86
CA TYR A 453 -36.88 12.14 16.81
C TYR A 453 -35.61 12.79 17.40
N TYR A 454 -34.49 12.67 16.69
CA TYR A 454 -33.21 13.27 17.07
C TYR A 454 -33.07 14.70 16.54
N VAL A 455 -33.66 15.00 15.38
CA VAL A 455 -33.80 16.36 14.82
C VAL A 455 -35.23 16.67 14.41
N GLN A 456 -35.58 17.95 14.36
CA GLN A 456 -36.70 18.46 13.59
C GLN A 456 -36.23 18.90 12.19
N LEU A 457 -37.07 18.67 11.19
CA LEU A 457 -36.82 18.97 9.78
C LEU A 457 -37.69 20.15 9.33
N THR A 458 -37.09 21.13 8.66
CA THR A 458 -37.83 22.21 7.98
C THR A 458 -37.23 22.47 6.60
N PRO A 459 -37.95 22.24 5.49
CA PRO A 459 -39.26 21.56 5.42
C PRO A 459 -39.17 20.07 5.77
N ASP A 460 -40.33 19.45 6.01
CA ASP A 460 -40.50 18.02 6.34
C ASP A 460 -40.64 17.13 5.09
N SER A 461 -40.99 17.72 3.95
CA SER A 461 -41.06 17.13 2.62
C SER A 461 -40.70 18.17 1.55
N ILE A 462 -40.20 17.73 0.39
CA ILE A 462 -39.83 18.63 -0.72
C ILE A 462 -40.43 18.12 -2.03
N GLU A 463 -41.20 18.97 -2.72
CA GLU A 463 -41.79 18.67 -4.03
C GLU A 463 -40.95 19.25 -5.17
N TYR A 464 -40.62 18.40 -6.15
CA TYR A 464 -39.96 18.78 -7.40
C TYR A 464 -40.92 18.60 -8.58
N VAL A 465 -41.13 19.68 -9.32
CA VAL A 465 -41.99 19.72 -10.52
C VAL A 465 -41.09 19.65 -11.77
N PRO A 466 -41.44 18.86 -12.82
CA PRO A 466 -40.67 18.80 -14.06
C PRO A 466 -40.49 20.17 -14.72
N PRO A 467 -39.25 20.58 -15.04
CA PRO A 467 -39.01 21.75 -15.88
C PRO A 467 -39.30 21.42 -17.36
N THR A 468 -39.58 22.44 -18.18
CA THR A 468 -39.85 22.30 -19.62
C THR A 468 -38.67 21.72 -20.43
N SER A 469 -37.47 21.64 -19.85
CA SER A 469 -36.28 20.97 -20.38
C SER A 469 -36.24 19.46 -20.14
N ASN A 470 -37.15 18.91 -19.31
CA ASN A 470 -37.04 17.57 -18.71
C ASN A 470 -35.70 17.30 -18.00
N PHE A 471 -34.93 18.33 -17.64
CA PHE A 471 -33.66 18.22 -16.92
C PHE A 471 -33.62 19.24 -15.78
N ILE A 472 -33.46 18.76 -14.55
CA ILE A 472 -33.44 19.56 -13.33
C ILE A 472 -32.02 19.57 -12.71
N ASP A 473 -31.61 20.72 -12.19
CA ASP A 473 -30.43 20.85 -11.33
C ASP A 473 -30.78 21.80 -10.19
N ARG A 474 -31.43 21.26 -9.15
CA ARG A 474 -32.03 22.05 -8.07
C ARG A 474 -31.54 21.57 -6.71
N SER A 475 -30.88 22.48 -6.01
CA SER A 475 -30.44 22.34 -4.62
C SER A 475 -31.45 23.02 -3.70
N GLU A 476 -31.92 22.31 -2.67
CA GLU A 476 -32.79 22.84 -1.62
C GLU A 476 -32.12 22.69 -0.25
N HIS A 477 -32.40 23.62 0.66
CA HIS A 477 -31.83 23.60 2.02
C HIS A 477 -32.82 23.03 3.03
N ILE A 478 -32.44 21.93 3.66
CA ILE A 478 -33.19 21.34 4.78
C ILE A 478 -32.53 21.80 6.08
N SER A 479 -33.29 22.51 6.90
CA SER A 479 -32.88 22.92 8.24
C SER A 479 -33.03 21.74 9.21
N LEU A 480 -31.91 21.26 9.76
CA LEU A 480 -31.88 20.25 10.81
C LEU A 480 -31.75 20.96 12.17
N HIS A 481 -32.81 20.99 12.97
CA HIS A 481 -32.78 21.52 14.33
C HIS A 481 -32.59 20.39 15.34
N GLY A 482 -31.48 20.39 16.09
CA GLY A 482 -31.13 19.32 17.03
C GLY A 482 -32.08 19.25 18.23
N LEU A 483 -32.77 18.12 18.42
CA LEU A 483 -33.68 17.88 19.54
C LEU A 483 -33.04 17.04 20.65
N ARG A 484 -32.38 15.93 20.28
CA ARG A 484 -31.73 15.00 21.21
C ARG A 484 -30.42 14.53 20.61
N ALA A 485 -29.39 14.40 21.44
CA ALA A 485 -28.12 13.80 21.05
C ALA A 485 -28.31 12.35 20.55
N GLY A 486 -27.45 11.94 19.63
CA GLY A 486 -27.52 10.63 18.97
C GLY A 486 -26.86 10.66 17.59
N ILE A 487 -26.59 9.47 17.06
CA ILE A 487 -26.11 9.27 15.69
C ILE A 487 -27.19 8.47 14.94
N PHE A 488 -27.66 9.00 13.82
CA PHE A 488 -28.63 8.33 12.97
C PHE A 488 -28.42 8.71 11.50
N ASP A 489 -29.03 7.94 10.60
CA ASP A 489 -29.06 8.22 9.17
C ASP A 489 -30.41 8.84 8.82
N LEU A 490 -30.38 10.04 8.25
CA LEU A 490 -31.53 10.69 7.64
C LEU A 490 -31.64 10.21 6.20
N LEU A 491 -32.53 9.26 5.95
CA LEU A 491 -32.78 8.71 4.61
C LEU A 491 -33.83 9.58 3.89
N ALA A 492 -33.60 9.87 2.61
CA ALA A 492 -34.55 10.54 1.73
C ALA A 492 -35.17 9.53 0.75
N HIS A 493 -36.50 9.45 0.75
CA HIS A 493 -37.29 8.54 -0.08
C HIS A 493 -38.09 9.33 -1.10
N LEU A 494 -38.08 8.86 -2.36
CA LEU A 494 -38.85 9.47 -3.45
C LEU A 494 -40.19 8.77 -3.63
N THR A 495 -41.22 9.58 -3.87
CA THR A 495 -42.59 9.14 -4.19
C THR A 495 -43.11 9.91 -5.42
N PRO A 496 -43.55 9.22 -6.50
CA PRO A 496 -43.46 7.78 -6.74
C PRO A 496 -42.01 7.27 -6.80
N SER A 497 -41.80 6.00 -6.48
CA SER A 497 -40.49 5.33 -6.55
C SER A 497 -40.26 4.76 -7.95
N SER A 498 -39.22 5.20 -8.66
CA SER A 498 -38.87 4.70 -10.00
C SER A 498 -37.50 4.01 -10.03
N ASN A 499 -37.32 3.09 -10.99
CA ASN A 499 -36.14 2.21 -11.08
C ASN A 499 -34.90 2.88 -11.72
N VAL A 500 -34.90 4.22 -11.89
CA VAL A 500 -33.90 4.95 -12.70
C VAL A 500 -33.20 6.05 -11.88
N ILE A 501 -33.06 5.82 -10.57
CA ILE A 501 -32.53 6.82 -9.62
C ILE A 501 -31.36 6.25 -8.85
N ASP A 502 -30.21 6.94 -8.90
CA ASP A 502 -29.06 6.65 -8.05
C ASP A 502 -29.35 7.18 -6.64
N LEU A 503 -29.77 6.27 -5.76
CA LEU A 503 -30.07 6.52 -4.34
C LEU A 503 -28.88 6.23 -3.42
N SER A 504 -27.69 5.91 -3.95
CA SER A 504 -26.51 5.59 -3.14
C SER A 504 -26.08 6.73 -2.21
N GLN A 505 -26.46 7.97 -2.55
CA GLN A 505 -26.18 9.19 -1.79
C GLN A 505 -27.45 9.88 -1.24
N ALA A 506 -28.60 9.19 -1.27
CA ALA A 506 -29.89 9.69 -0.78
C ALA A 506 -30.03 9.60 0.75
N PHE A 507 -28.92 9.70 1.48
CA PHE A 507 -28.91 9.82 2.94
C PHE A 507 -27.87 10.84 3.41
N VAL A 508 -28.08 11.38 4.61
CA VAL A 508 -27.06 12.10 5.37
C VAL A 508 -26.98 11.51 6.77
N ARG A 509 -25.78 11.19 7.23
CA ARG A 509 -25.51 10.83 8.62
C ARG A 509 -25.53 12.08 9.48
N VAL A 510 -26.42 12.10 10.45
CA VAL A 510 -26.63 13.23 11.35
C VAL A 510 -26.14 12.86 12.74
N THR A 511 -25.01 13.44 13.13
CA THR A 511 -24.46 13.33 14.48
C THR A 511 -24.96 14.52 15.30
N VAL A 512 -25.95 14.31 16.15
CA VAL A 512 -26.43 15.33 17.08
C VAL A 512 -25.59 15.26 18.35
N ALA A 513 -24.83 16.32 18.62
CA ALA A 513 -23.94 16.44 19.77
C ALA A 513 -24.51 17.40 20.82
N LYS A 514 -24.17 17.19 22.10
CA LYS A 514 -24.53 18.10 23.20
C LYS A 514 -23.71 19.40 23.18
N SER A 515 -22.45 19.37 22.69
CA SER A 515 -21.62 20.59 22.58
C SER A 515 -20.45 20.47 21.60
N TRP A 516 -20.17 21.54 20.84
CA TRP A 516 -18.91 21.72 20.09
C TRP A 516 -17.67 21.68 20.99
N THR A 517 -17.77 22.19 22.23
CA THR A 517 -16.65 22.20 23.18
C THR A 517 -16.20 20.78 23.50
N LEU A 518 -17.14 19.85 23.68
CA LEU A 518 -16.85 18.44 23.95
C LEU A 518 -16.23 17.73 22.74
N ILE A 519 -16.62 18.10 21.51
CA ILE A 519 -15.98 17.59 20.27
C ILE A 519 -14.51 18.04 20.21
N ASN A 520 -14.26 19.33 20.42
CA ASN A 520 -12.90 19.89 20.37
C ASN A 520 -12.01 19.30 21.48
N VAL A 521 -12.54 19.18 22.70
CA VAL A 521 -11.85 18.53 23.83
C VAL A 521 -11.56 17.05 23.53
N SER A 522 -12.52 16.30 23.00
CA SER A 522 -12.34 14.90 22.59
C SER A 522 -11.28 14.73 21.49
N SER A 523 -11.20 15.66 20.53
CA SER A 523 -10.18 15.68 19.48
C SER A 523 -8.78 15.94 20.06
N VAL A 524 -8.62 16.94 20.93
CA VAL A 524 -7.34 17.26 21.60
C VAL A 524 -6.88 16.11 22.50
N ILE A 525 -7.80 15.50 23.25
CA ILE A 525 -7.55 14.30 24.05
C ILE A 525 -7.12 13.13 23.16
N GLY A 526 -7.76 12.97 21.99
CA GLY A 526 -7.42 11.99 20.95
C GLY A 526 -5.96 12.05 20.52
N TRP A 527 -5.52 13.23 20.06
CA TRP A 527 -4.13 13.44 19.67
C TRP A 527 -3.17 13.31 20.86
N THR A 528 -3.59 13.72 22.06
CA THR A 528 -2.76 13.62 23.27
C THR A 528 -2.44 12.17 23.64
N TYR A 529 -3.42 11.26 23.64
CA TYR A 529 -3.12 9.85 23.93
C TYR A 529 -2.32 9.19 22.81
N PHE A 530 -2.60 9.51 21.53
CA PHE A 530 -1.83 8.99 20.39
C PHE A 530 -0.35 9.36 20.50
N LEU A 531 -0.05 10.62 20.85
CA LEU A 531 1.32 11.08 21.06
C LEU A 531 1.95 10.42 22.29
N ALA A 532 1.23 10.29 23.42
CA ALA A 532 1.74 9.63 24.62
C ALA A 532 2.10 8.15 24.39
N TRP A 533 1.20 7.39 23.76
CA TRP A 533 1.44 5.99 23.39
C TRP A 533 2.53 5.84 22.32
N THR A 534 2.68 6.79 21.40
CA THR A 534 3.80 6.79 20.44
C THR A 534 5.13 7.06 21.15
N TRP A 535 5.15 7.98 22.14
CA TRP A 535 6.39 8.35 22.84
C TRP A 535 6.83 7.36 23.93
N SER A 536 5.94 6.53 24.48
CA SER A 536 6.21 5.64 25.63
C SER A 536 7.41 4.70 25.45
N PHE A 537 7.60 4.17 24.24
CA PHE A 537 8.71 3.26 23.92
C PHE A 537 10.10 3.89 24.05
N TRP A 538 10.22 5.21 23.85
CA TRP A 538 11.51 5.89 23.73
C TRP A 538 12.29 6.00 25.06
N PRO A 539 11.66 6.28 26.22
CA PRO A 539 12.29 6.10 27.54
C PRO A 539 12.98 4.74 27.74
N GLN A 540 12.35 3.62 27.39
CA GLN A 540 12.98 2.29 27.52
C GLN A 540 14.14 2.10 26.54
N ILE A 541 14.00 2.56 25.29
CA ILE A 541 15.08 2.56 24.30
C ILE A 541 16.28 3.38 24.81
N TRP A 542 16.02 4.52 25.44
CA TRP A 542 17.05 5.41 26.00
C TRP A 542 17.69 4.83 27.26
N GLU A 543 16.92 4.25 28.18
CA GLU A 543 17.44 3.64 29.42
C GLU A 543 18.32 2.42 29.12
N ASN A 544 17.88 1.53 28.22
CA ASN A 544 18.67 0.41 27.73
C ASN A 544 20.01 0.87 27.15
N ARG A 545 20.00 1.96 26.35
CA ARG A 545 21.19 2.56 25.74
C ARG A 545 22.12 3.18 26.79
N THR A 546 21.58 3.94 27.72
CA THR A 546 22.33 4.67 28.75
C THR A 546 23.00 3.72 29.74
N ARG A 547 22.33 2.62 30.08
CA ARG A 547 22.86 1.56 30.96
C ARG A 547 23.75 0.54 30.23
N ALA A 548 23.78 0.55 28.90
CA ALA A 548 24.33 -0.50 28.04
C ALA A 548 23.87 -1.93 28.40
N SER A 549 22.70 -2.03 29.04
CA SER A 549 22.19 -3.23 29.71
C SER A 549 20.66 -3.25 29.62
N VAL A 550 20.11 -4.40 29.23
CA VAL A 550 18.67 -4.73 29.29
C VAL A 550 18.35 -5.57 30.53
N VAL A 551 19.28 -5.71 31.48
CA VAL A 551 19.02 -6.38 32.76
C VAL A 551 17.91 -5.65 33.50
N GLY A 552 16.81 -6.36 33.75
CA GLY A 552 15.56 -5.83 34.30
C GLY A 552 14.36 -5.78 33.34
N LEU A 553 14.59 -5.86 32.02
CA LEU A 553 13.54 -5.83 31.00
C LEU A 553 13.12 -7.25 30.57
N SER A 554 11.88 -7.62 30.82
CA SER A 554 11.39 -8.98 30.61
C SER A 554 11.29 -9.36 29.14
N PHE A 555 11.97 -10.44 28.76
CA PHE A 555 11.98 -10.93 27.38
C PHE A 555 10.63 -11.53 26.96
N ASP A 556 9.84 -12.00 27.93
CA ASP A 556 8.45 -12.44 27.72
C ASP A 556 7.55 -11.26 27.34
N TYR A 557 7.68 -10.13 28.06
CA TYR A 557 6.97 -8.90 27.74
C TYR A 557 7.29 -8.45 26.31
N LEU A 558 8.58 -8.42 25.94
CA LEU A 558 9.00 -8.02 24.59
C LEU A 558 8.49 -8.95 23.50
N ALA A 559 8.62 -10.28 23.68
CA ALA A 559 8.21 -11.25 22.68
C ALA A 559 6.69 -11.24 22.45
N LEU A 560 5.90 -11.18 23.53
CA LEU A 560 4.44 -11.05 23.46
C LEU A 560 4.05 -9.70 22.84
N ASN A 561 4.65 -8.58 23.27
CA ASN A 561 4.30 -7.26 22.76
C ASN A 561 4.64 -7.12 21.27
N LEU A 562 5.75 -7.69 20.79
CA LEU A 562 6.07 -7.72 19.35
C LEU A 562 5.02 -8.49 18.56
N LEU A 563 4.66 -9.70 19.00
CA LEU A 563 3.60 -10.49 18.37
C LEU A 563 2.30 -9.68 18.28
N GLY A 564 1.81 -9.16 19.41
CA GLY A 564 0.56 -8.40 19.45
C GLY A 564 0.58 -7.16 18.56
N HIS A 565 1.65 -6.36 18.60
CA HIS A 565 1.74 -5.17 17.75
C HIS A 565 1.81 -5.51 16.26
N THR A 566 2.52 -6.58 15.86
CA THR A 566 2.52 -7.07 14.47
C THR A 566 1.13 -7.51 14.02
N MET A 567 0.38 -8.25 14.86
CA MET A 567 -0.99 -8.67 14.54
C MET A 567 -1.95 -7.48 14.42
N TYR A 568 -1.82 -6.48 15.31
CA TYR A 568 -2.62 -5.25 15.25
C TYR A 568 -2.30 -4.38 14.04
N ALA A 569 -1.02 -4.28 13.67
CA ALA A 569 -0.60 -3.61 12.45
C ALA A 569 -1.17 -4.32 11.22
N ALA A 570 -1.13 -5.65 11.15
CA ALA A 570 -1.73 -6.40 10.05
C ALA A 570 -3.25 -6.15 9.92
N PHE A 571 -3.99 -6.17 11.04
CA PHE A 571 -5.42 -5.80 11.07
C PHE A 571 -5.67 -4.36 10.58
N ASN A 572 -4.97 -3.37 11.15
CA ASN A 572 -5.17 -1.96 10.83
C ASN A 572 -4.81 -1.67 9.36
N CYS A 573 -3.66 -2.15 8.88
CA CYS A 573 -3.23 -1.98 7.50
C CYS A 573 -4.24 -2.61 6.51
N ALA A 574 -4.76 -3.80 6.81
CA ALA A 574 -5.74 -4.46 5.96
C ALA A 574 -7.07 -3.70 5.93
N LEU A 575 -7.66 -3.38 7.09
CA LEU A 575 -8.96 -2.71 7.15
C LEU A 575 -8.90 -1.24 6.70
N PHE A 576 -7.72 -0.60 6.69
CA PHE A 576 -7.52 0.77 6.19
C PHE A 576 -7.17 0.86 4.69
N TRP A 577 -6.47 -0.12 4.11
CA TRP A 577 -6.01 -0.06 2.71
C TRP A 577 -6.58 -1.13 1.77
N ASN A 578 -7.18 -2.22 2.25
CA ASN A 578 -7.70 -3.28 1.39
C ASN A 578 -9.20 -3.07 1.10
N GLY A 579 -9.52 -2.64 -0.12
CA GLY A 579 -10.90 -2.40 -0.56
C GLY A 579 -11.83 -3.61 -0.47
N SER A 580 -11.31 -4.85 -0.61
CA SER A 580 -12.11 -6.07 -0.47
C SER A 580 -12.48 -6.34 0.99
N VAL A 581 -11.53 -6.17 1.93
CA VAL A 581 -11.80 -6.29 3.38
C VAL A 581 -12.73 -5.17 3.85
N GLN A 582 -12.62 -3.98 3.25
CA GLN A 582 -13.58 -2.89 3.47
C GLN A 582 -14.97 -3.21 2.90
N ALA A 583 -15.06 -3.82 1.72
CA ALA A 583 -16.33 -4.26 1.15
C ALA A 583 -16.98 -5.38 1.98
N GLU A 584 -16.21 -6.36 2.46
CA GLU A 584 -16.68 -7.37 3.42
C GLU A 584 -17.18 -6.71 4.73
N TYR A 585 -16.46 -5.71 5.24
CA TYR A 585 -16.86 -4.97 6.45
C TYR A 585 -18.15 -4.17 6.25
N LEU A 586 -18.27 -3.47 5.12
CA LEU A 586 -19.45 -2.67 4.75
C LEU A 586 -20.64 -3.55 4.37
N HIS A 587 -20.42 -4.74 3.82
CA HIS A 587 -21.49 -5.73 3.61
C HIS A 587 -22.02 -6.27 4.95
N ARG A 588 -21.12 -6.57 5.90
CA ARG A 588 -21.50 -7.00 7.26
C ARG A 588 -22.08 -5.86 8.11
N ASN A 589 -21.70 -4.61 7.81
CA ASN A 589 -22.16 -3.40 8.47
C ASN A 589 -22.62 -2.36 7.42
N PRO A 590 -23.81 -2.50 6.80
CA PRO A 590 -24.29 -1.58 5.72
C PRO A 590 -24.51 -0.11 6.13
N ARG A 591 -24.27 0.22 7.40
CA ARG A 591 -24.31 1.57 7.98
C ARG A 591 -23.03 1.87 8.79
N GLY A 592 -22.02 1.00 8.76
CA GLY A 592 -20.74 1.22 9.41
C GLY A 592 -19.87 2.19 8.59
N LEU A 593 -19.01 2.95 9.28
CA LEU A 593 -17.84 3.56 8.66
C LEU A 593 -16.63 2.67 8.97
N ILE A 594 -15.59 2.70 8.14
CA ILE A 594 -14.35 1.96 8.41
C ILE A 594 -13.77 2.44 9.76
N PRO A 595 -13.62 1.56 10.76
CA PRO A 595 -13.37 1.98 12.15
C PRO A 595 -11.89 2.28 12.44
N VAL A 596 -11.00 2.01 11.49
CA VAL A 596 -9.55 2.24 11.60
C VAL A 596 -9.22 3.58 10.96
N LEU A 597 -8.50 4.45 11.67
CA LEU A 597 -8.03 5.73 11.16
C LEU A 597 -6.51 5.70 10.90
N ALA A 598 -6.00 6.68 10.15
CA ALA A 598 -4.59 6.78 9.81
C ALA A 598 -3.66 6.83 11.04
N ASN A 599 -4.13 7.39 12.16
CA ASN A 599 -3.42 7.38 13.44
C ASN A 599 -3.25 5.96 14.02
N ASP A 600 -4.21 5.05 13.83
CA ASP A 600 -4.17 3.70 14.40
C ASP A 600 -3.21 2.81 13.59
N VAL A 601 -3.19 2.98 12.27
CA VAL A 601 -2.18 2.43 11.36
C VAL A 601 -0.78 2.94 11.75
N ALA A 602 -0.60 4.26 11.86
CA ALA A 602 0.68 4.88 12.21
C ALA A 602 1.19 4.42 13.59
N PHE A 603 0.32 4.38 14.61
CA PHE A 603 0.67 3.90 15.95
C PHE A 603 1.07 2.42 15.94
N SER A 604 0.28 1.56 15.29
CA SER A 604 0.53 0.11 15.30
C SER A 604 1.81 -0.27 14.55
N LEU A 605 2.12 0.40 13.44
CA LEU A 605 3.41 0.28 12.74
C LEU A 605 4.57 0.81 13.60
N HIS A 606 4.46 2.02 14.17
CA HIS A 606 5.50 2.58 15.04
C HIS A 606 5.80 1.70 16.25
N ALA A 607 4.76 1.20 16.93
CA ALA A 607 4.91 0.35 18.11
C ALA A 607 5.55 -1.01 17.78
N THR A 608 5.27 -1.56 16.59
CA THR A 608 5.94 -2.77 16.07
C THR A 608 7.43 -2.50 15.85
N PHE A 609 7.76 -1.40 15.15
CA PHE A 609 9.14 -0.96 14.91
C PHE A 609 9.91 -0.69 16.21
N ALA A 610 9.34 0.08 17.14
CA ALA A 610 9.97 0.45 18.40
C ALA A 610 10.18 -0.78 19.32
N THR A 611 9.21 -1.72 19.37
CA THR A 611 9.41 -3.00 20.06
C THR A 611 10.53 -3.82 19.40
N GLY A 612 10.61 -3.81 18.06
CA GLY A 612 11.71 -4.37 17.29
C GLY A 612 13.07 -3.78 17.66
N LEU A 613 13.19 -2.46 17.78
CA LEU A 613 14.42 -1.78 18.23
C LEU A 613 14.84 -2.23 19.65
N ILE A 614 13.89 -2.37 20.57
CA ILE A 614 14.16 -2.84 21.94
C ILE A 614 14.62 -4.31 21.93
N ILE A 615 14.05 -5.15 21.07
CA ILE A 615 14.50 -6.54 20.88
C ILE A 615 15.91 -6.57 20.26
N VAL A 616 16.23 -5.69 19.31
CA VAL A 616 17.58 -5.53 18.75
C VAL A 616 18.59 -5.13 19.85
N GLN A 617 18.22 -4.26 20.79
CA GLN A 617 19.06 -3.94 21.95
C GLN A 617 19.37 -5.17 22.82
N CYS A 618 18.44 -6.12 22.94
CA CYS A 618 18.63 -7.37 23.71
C CYS A 618 19.67 -8.34 23.11
N PHE A 619 20.16 -8.10 21.88
CA PHE A 619 21.29 -8.82 21.27
C PHE A 619 22.64 -8.12 21.47
N PHE A 620 22.67 -6.82 21.81
CA PHE A 620 23.90 -6.01 21.87
C PHE A 620 24.25 -5.48 23.25
N TYR A 621 23.29 -5.47 24.17
CA TYR A 621 23.48 -5.03 25.56
C TYR A 621 23.49 -6.21 26.53
N GLU A 622 24.03 -5.97 27.72
CA GLU A 622 24.07 -6.98 28.77
C GLU A 622 22.64 -7.43 29.14
N ARG A 623 22.41 -8.75 29.17
CA ARG A 623 21.09 -9.36 29.41
C ARG A 623 21.03 -10.29 30.63
N GLY A 624 22.15 -10.46 31.34
CA GLY A 624 22.28 -11.45 32.40
C GLY A 624 21.82 -12.84 31.94
N GLN A 625 20.98 -13.48 32.75
CA GLN A 625 20.38 -14.80 32.46
C GLN A 625 18.96 -14.72 31.86
N GLN A 626 18.49 -13.54 31.42
CA GLN A 626 17.13 -13.36 30.88
C GLN A 626 16.95 -14.10 29.55
N LYS A 627 15.83 -14.82 29.44
CA LYS A 627 15.43 -15.70 28.33
C LYS A 627 13.89 -15.66 28.21
N VAL A 628 13.35 -15.93 27.04
CA VAL A 628 11.89 -16.11 26.87
C VAL A 628 11.49 -17.45 27.53
N SER A 629 10.49 -17.42 28.40
CA SER A 629 10.02 -18.55 29.19
C SER A 629 9.25 -19.58 28.34
N TYR A 630 9.13 -20.80 28.84
CA TYR A 630 8.29 -21.82 28.22
C TYR A 630 6.82 -21.42 28.18
N THR A 631 6.32 -20.68 29.18
CA THR A 631 4.94 -20.16 29.21
C THR A 631 4.69 -19.14 28.11
N ALA A 632 5.58 -18.14 27.95
CA ALA A 632 5.46 -17.15 26.87
C ALA A 632 5.60 -17.81 25.49
N ARG A 633 6.52 -18.78 25.34
CA ARG A 633 6.64 -19.58 24.10
C ARG A 633 5.37 -20.37 23.80
N ALA A 634 4.77 -21.04 24.79
CA ALA A 634 3.54 -21.80 24.61
C ALA A 634 2.37 -20.89 24.19
N LEU A 635 2.20 -19.73 24.84
CA LEU A 635 1.20 -18.73 24.45
C LEU A 635 1.39 -18.23 23.02
N MET A 636 2.62 -17.89 22.63
CA MET A 636 2.92 -17.51 21.24
C MET A 636 2.67 -18.65 20.24
N THR A 637 2.93 -19.91 20.61
CA THR A 637 2.58 -21.08 19.78
C THR A 637 1.06 -21.25 19.65
N VAL A 638 0.28 -21.06 20.72
CA VAL A 638 -1.19 -21.09 20.64
C VAL A 638 -1.71 -19.98 19.71
N PHE A 639 -1.23 -18.74 19.87
CA PHE A 639 -1.62 -17.65 18.96
C PHE A 639 -1.19 -17.92 17.50
N ALA A 640 0.01 -18.45 17.27
CA ALA A 640 0.46 -18.83 15.93
C ALA A 640 -0.38 -19.96 15.32
N LEU A 641 -0.87 -20.91 16.12
CA LEU A 641 -1.82 -21.93 15.68
C LEU A 641 -3.18 -21.33 15.33
N VAL A 642 -3.68 -20.34 16.09
CA VAL A 642 -4.91 -19.61 15.71
C VAL A 642 -4.73 -18.90 14.37
N VAL A 643 -3.63 -18.16 14.17
CA VAL A 643 -3.33 -17.51 12.87
C VAL A 643 -3.25 -18.52 11.73
N LEU A 644 -2.58 -19.66 11.94
CA LEU A 644 -2.47 -20.73 10.96
C LEU A 644 -3.83 -21.34 10.59
N ILE A 645 -4.66 -21.65 11.60
CA ILE A 645 -5.99 -22.23 11.39
C ILE A 645 -6.91 -21.22 10.70
N SER A 646 -6.95 -19.95 11.14
CA SER A 646 -7.73 -18.90 10.49
C SER A 646 -7.26 -18.66 9.04
N GLY A 647 -5.95 -18.74 8.77
CA GLY A 647 -5.40 -18.62 7.42
C GLY A 647 -5.81 -19.77 6.51
N VAL A 648 -5.82 -21.01 7.02
CA VAL A 648 -6.36 -22.17 6.29
C VAL A 648 -7.86 -22.01 6.03
N LEU A 649 -8.64 -21.53 7.00
CA LEU A 649 -10.09 -21.34 6.84
C LEU A 649 -10.44 -20.27 5.80
N VAL A 650 -9.63 -19.21 5.64
CA VAL A 650 -9.77 -18.27 4.52
C VAL A 650 -9.34 -18.91 3.20
N ALA A 651 -8.21 -19.63 3.18
CA ALA A 651 -7.74 -20.31 1.97
C ALA A 651 -8.70 -21.40 1.46
N THR A 652 -9.54 -21.98 2.32
CA THR A 652 -10.62 -22.92 1.96
C THR A 652 -11.98 -22.25 1.74
N GLY A 653 -12.05 -20.91 1.66
CA GLY A 653 -13.29 -20.15 1.45
C GLY A 653 -14.32 -20.31 2.59
N THR A 654 -13.89 -20.76 3.77
CA THR A 654 -14.74 -21.02 4.93
C THR A 654 -14.88 -19.79 5.82
N TYR A 655 -13.87 -18.91 5.82
CA TYR A 655 -13.85 -17.58 6.45
C TYR A 655 -13.70 -16.49 5.38
N LEU A 656 -14.23 -15.30 5.66
CA LEU A 656 -13.90 -14.08 4.91
C LEU A 656 -12.54 -13.53 5.36
N TRP A 657 -11.89 -12.68 4.55
CA TRP A 657 -10.61 -12.07 4.93
C TRP A 657 -10.74 -11.22 6.21
N LEU A 658 -11.87 -10.52 6.34
CA LEU A 658 -12.28 -9.77 7.52
C LEU A 658 -12.32 -10.63 8.79
N ASP A 659 -12.80 -11.87 8.72
CA ASP A 659 -12.80 -12.78 9.88
C ASP A 659 -11.37 -13.13 10.32
N PHE A 660 -10.47 -13.38 9.36
CA PHE A 660 -9.04 -13.58 9.65
C PHE A 660 -8.41 -12.33 10.29
N PHE A 661 -8.64 -11.13 9.74
CA PHE A 661 -8.08 -9.90 10.29
C PHE A 661 -8.66 -9.56 11.68
N TYR A 662 -9.95 -9.82 11.93
CA TYR A 662 -10.51 -9.71 13.29
C TYR A 662 -9.84 -10.66 14.28
N ASN A 663 -9.54 -11.91 13.89
CA ASN A 663 -8.78 -12.83 14.73
C ASN A 663 -7.38 -12.28 15.09
N LEU A 664 -6.71 -11.56 14.19
CA LEU A 664 -5.45 -10.87 14.51
C LEU A 664 -5.64 -9.76 15.55
N SER A 665 -6.74 -9.00 15.46
CA SER A 665 -7.11 -7.96 16.44
C SER A 665 -7.43 -8.55 17.82
N TYR A 666 -8.17 -9.66 17.88
CA TYR A 666 -8.42 -10.38 19.15
C TYR A 666 -7.13 -10.96 19.76
N ILE A 667 -6.18 -11.41 18.94
CA ILE A 667 -4.84 -11.80 19.44
C ILE A 667 -4.11 -10.60 20.07
N LYS A 668 -4.19 -9.38 19.49
CA LYS A 668 -3.63 -8.18 20.14
C LYS A 668 -4.25 -7.92 21.51
N LEU A 669 -5.58 -8.02 21.63
CA LEU A 669 -6.30 -7.80 22.89
C LEU A 669 -5.88 -8.84 23.95
N ALA A 670 -5.88 -10.12 23.58
CA ALA A 670 -5.45 -11.21 24.46
C ALA A 670 -3.97 -11.09 24.88
N VAL A 671 -3.09 -10.64 23.97
CA VAL A 671 -1.69 -10.32 24.27
C VAL A 671 -1.59 -9.17 25.29
N THR A 672 -2.34 -8.08 25.13
CA THR A 672 -2.25 -6.93 26.06
C THR A 672 -2.67 -7.31 27.49
N LEU A 673 -3.66 -8.18 27.65
CA LEU A 673 -4.07 -8.72 28.96
C LEU A 673 -2.93 -9.46 29.69
N VAL A 674 -2.08 -10.20 28.97
CA VAL A 674 -1.06 -11.08 29.59
C VAL A 674 0.37 -10.54 29.55
N LYS A 675 0.73 -9.67 28.59
CA LYS A 675 2.12 -9.28 28.32
C LYS A 675 2.83 -8.64 29.51
N TYR A 676 2.11 -7.91 30.36
CA TYR A 676 2.69 -7.15 31.47
C TYR A 676 3.01 -8.03 32.70
N ILE A 677 2.33 -9.18 32.85
CA ILE A 677 2.49 -10.09 34.02
C ILE A 677 3.96 -10.53 34.21
N PRO A 678 4.70 -10.98 33.17
CA PRO A 678 6.11 -11.34 33.30
C PRO A 678 7.02 -10.19 33.75
N GLN A 679 6.71 -8.93 33.42
CA GLN A 679 7.47 -7.77 33.91
C GLN A 679 7.17 -7.49 35.38
N ALA A 680 5.90 -7.54 35.78
CA ALA A 680 5.49 -7.34 37.17
C ALA A 680 6.09 -8.43 38.09
N VAL A 681 6.13 -9.68 37.63
CA VAL A 681 6.78 -10.80 38.32
C VAL A 681 8.31 -10.65 38.34
N LEU A 682 8.93 -10.15 37.27
CA LEU A 682 10.39 -9.91 37.23
C LEU A 682 10.80 -8.82 38.25
N ASN A 683 10.07 -7.71 38.29
CA ASN A 683 10.26 -6.64 39.29
C ASN A 683 10.08 -7.20 40.72
N TYR A 684 9.01 -7.98 40.97
CA TYR A 684 8.73 -8.58 42.27
C TYR A 684 9.82 -9.57 42.73
N ARG A 685 10.39 -10.36 41.80
CA ARG A 685 11.48 -11.31 42.09
C ARG A 685 12.81 -10.61 42.34
N ARG A 686 13.10 -9.52 41.62
CA ARG A 686 14.33 -8.71 41.78
C ARG A 686 14.27 -7.74 42.95
N LYS A 687 13.09 -7.48 43.51
CA LYS A 687 12.82 -6.37 44.46
C LYS A 687 13.35 -5.04 43.94
N SER A 688 13.27 -4.85 42.61
CA SER A 688 13.86 -3.71 41.90
C SER A 688 13.25 -3.56 40.52
N THR A 689 12.86 -2.33 40.17
CA THR A 689 12.44 -1.94 38.82
C THR A 689 13.60 -1.44 37.96
N VAL A 690 14.86 -1.45 38.42
CA VAL A 690 15.99 -0.89 37.64
C VAL A 690 16.13 -1.64 36.32
N GLY A 691 16.04 -0.94 35.19
CA GLY A 691 15.96 -1.53 33.85
C GLY A 691 14.54 -1.66 33.27
N TRP A 692 13.50 -1.30 34.02
CA TRP A 692 12.14 -1.12 33.55
C TRP A 692 11.76 0.36 33.68
N SER A 693 11.56 1.01 32.54
CA SER A 693 11.57 2.47 32.50
C SER A 693 10.26 3.07 32.98
N ILE A 694 10.30 3.78 34.10
CA ILE A 694 9.12 4.48 34.64
C ILE A 694 8.59 5.55 33.68
N GLY A 695 9.44 6.10 32.81
CA GLY A 695 9.00 7.00 31.73
C GLY A 695 8.14 6.31 30.67
N ASN A 696 8.35 5.02 30.38
CA ASN A 696 7.47 4.24 29.52
C ASN A 696 6.11 4.05 30.19
N VAL A 697 6.13 3.61 31.45
CA VAL A 697 4.93 3.35 32.28
C VAL A 697 4.05 4.60 32.43
N LEU A 698 4.64 5.76 32.73
CA LEU A 698 3.88 7.01 32.90
C LEU A 698 3.24 7.48 31.58
N LEU A 699 3.87 7.21 30.44
CA LEU A 699 3.33 7.56 29.12
C LEU A 699 2.29 6.55 28.62
N ASP A 700 2.43 5.25 28.91
CA ASP A 700 1.40 4.23 28.63
C ASP A 700 0.16 4.45 29.51
N PHE A 701 0.35 4.75 30.81
CA PHE A 701 -0.71 5.17 31.73
C PHE A 701 -1.46 6.42 31.22
N THR A 702 -0.71 7.43 30.75
CA THR A 702 -1.28 8.65 30.17
C THR A 702 -2.08 8.31 28.91
N GLY A 703 -1.52 7.50 28.00
CA GLY A 703 -2.20 7.05 26.78
C GLY A 703 -3.51 6.31 27.09
N GLY A 704 -3.47 5.28 27.93
CA GLY A 704 -4.66 4.52 28.33
C GLY A 704 -5.72 5.38 29.02
N SER A 705 -5.32 6.26 29.94
CA SER A 705 -6.23 7.14 30.68
C SER A 705 -6.93 8.16 29.77
N PHE A 706 -6.17 8.84 28.90
CA PHE A 706 -6.76 9.81 27.96
C PHE A 706 -7.56 9.11 26.85
N SER A 707 -7.21 7.88 26.44
CA SER A 707 -8.03 7.08 25.51
C SER A 707 -9.39 6.72 26.11
N MET A 708 -9.43 6.20 27.34
CA MET A 708 -10.69 5.93 28.05
C MET A 708 -11.51 7.20 28.28
N LEU A 709 -10.86 8.31 28.63
CA LEU A 709 -11.52 9.61 28.80
C LEU A 709 -12.14 10.11 27.48
N GLN A 710 -11.49 9.88 26.32
CA GLN A 710 -12.07 10.18 25.02
C GLN A 710 -13.39 9.42 24.80
N MET A 711 -13.39 8.11 25.08
CA MET A 711 -14.55 7.25 24.88
C MET A 711 -15.71 7.69 25.78
N LEU A 712 -15.44 8.03 27.04
CA LEU A 712 -16.45 8.56 27.98
C LEU A 712 -17.01 9.93 27.54
N ILE A 713 -16.16 10.84 27.04
CA ILE A 713 -16.59 12.15 26.52
C ILE A 713 -17.44 11.99 25.26
N ASN A 714 -17.07 11.09 24.35
CA ASN A 714 -17.85 10.79 23.16
C ASN A 714 -19.21 10.18 23.51
N GLY A 715 -19.24 9.14 24.36
CA GLY A 715 -20.48 8.51 24.79
C GLY A 715 -21.42 9.50 25.50
N TYR A 716 -20.88 10.37 26.36
CA TYR A 716 -21.68 11.46 26.92
C TYR A 716 -22.17 12.47 25.87
N ASN A 717 -21.30 12.93 24.96
CA ASN A 717 -21.62 14.02 24.03
C ASN A 717 -22.59 13.60 22.92
N TYR A 718 -22.56 12.34 22.49
CA TYR A 718 -23.43 11.78 21.45
C TYR A 718 -24.56 10.89 22.00
N ASP A 719 -24.63 10.70 23.33
CA ASP A 719 -25.52 9.73 24.02
C ASP A 719 -25.28 8.25 23.63
N ASP A 720 -24.18 7.97 22.95
CA ASP A 720 -23.79 6.65 22.44
C ASP A 720 -22.85 5.93 23.42
N TRP A 721 -23.45 5.37 24.48
CA TRP A 721 -22.72 4.58 25.48
C TRP A 721 -22.44 3.14 25.02
N GLU A 722 -23.18 2.62 24.05
CA GLU A 722 -23.00 1.25 23.55
C GLU A 722 -21.74 1.13 22.69
N SER A 723 -21.37 2.15 21.91
CA SER A 723 -20.10 2.17 21.16
C SER A 723 -18.85 2.07 22.04
N ILE A 724 -18.92 2.39 23.35
CA ILE A 724 -17.80 2.17 24.28
C ILE A 724 -17.49 0.66 24.44
N PHE A 725 -18.52 -0.19 24.34
CA PHE A 725 -18.39 -1.64 24.40
C PHE A 725 -18.36 -2.29 23.00
N GLY A 726 -18.90 -1.61 21.98
CA GLY A 726 -18.75 -1.98 20.57
C GLY A 726 -17.28 -2.01 20.12
N ASP A 727 -16.48 -1.00 20.50
CA ASP A 727 -15.01 -1.04 20.38
C ASP A 727 -14.36 -1.61 21.66
N GLY A 728 -14.72 -2.85 21.99
CA GLY A 728 -14.15 -3.58 23.12
C GLY A 728 -12.63 -3.79 23.01
N ALA A 729 -12.05 -3.65 21.82
CA ALA A 729 -10.60 -3.68 21.62
C ALA A 729 -9.94 -2.41 22.18
N LYS A 730 -10.37 -1.22 21.77
CA LYS A 730 -9.80 0.06 22.25
C LYS A 730 -10.05 0.28 23.74
N PHE A 731 -11.26 -0.05 24.22
CA PHE A 731 -11.57 0.02 25.65
C PHE A 731 -10.68 -0.93 26.47
N GLY A 732 -10.56 -2.19 26.04
CA GLY A 732 -9.72 -3.19 26.71
C GLY A 732 -8.23 -2.83 26.69
N LEU A 733 -7.71 -2.28 25.59
CA LEU A 733 -6.33 -1.78 25.51
C LEU A 733 -6.07 -0.68 26.55
N GLY A 734 -6.95 0.32 26.65
CA GLY A 734 -6.82 1.40 27.63
C GLY A 734 -6.88 0.89 29.08
N LEU A 735 -7.91 0.09 29.39
CA LEU A 735 -8.15 -0.44 30.73
C LEU A 735 -6.99 -1.32 31.24
N PHE A 736 -6.50 -2.25 30.40
CA PHE A 736 -5.43 -3.15 30.83
C PHE A 736 -4.07 -2.47 30.93
N SER A 737 -3.72 -1.49 30.07
CA SER A 737 -2.53 -0.64 30.29
C SER A 737 -2.61 0.05 31.64
N VAL A 738 -3.66 0.83 31.90
CA VAL A 738 -3.81 1.62 33.14
C VAL A 738 -3.70 0.76 34.41
N LEU A 739 -4.33 -0.42 34.43
CA LEU A 739 -4.27 -1.34 35.57
C LEU A 739 -2.84 -1.86 35.83
N PHE A 740 -2.10 -2.24 34.79
CA PHE A 740 -0.71 -2.68 34.95
C PHE A 740 0.27 -1.54 35.22
N ASP A 741 0.02 -0.35 34.67
CA ASP A 741 0.87 0.82 34.93
C ASP A 741 0.74 1.34 36.36
N VAL A 742 -0.47 1.32 36.95
CA VAL A 742 -0.64 1.57 38.39
C VAL A 742 0.17 0.57 39.22
N LEU A 743 0.17 -0.71 38.85
CA LEU A 743 0.99 -1.73 39.51
C LEU A 743 2.49 -1.44 39.37
N PHE A 744 2.97 -0.99 38.20
CA PHE A 744 4.36 -0.61 38.00
C PHE A 744 4.76 0.67 38.76
N ILE A 745 3.89 1.67 38.82
CA ILE A 745 4.07 2.91 39.60
C ILE A 745 4.20 2.57 41.09
N VAL A 746 3.34 1.71 41.62
CA VAL A 746 3.43 1.20 43.00
C VAL A 746 4.72 0.39 43.22
N GLN A 747 5.09 -0.48 42.27
CA GLN A 747 6.37 -1.20 42.35
C GLN A 747 7.58 -0.27 42.38
N HIS A 748 7.56 0.83 41.62
CA HIS A 748 8.68 1.77 41.50
C HIS A 748 8.81 2.72 42.70
N TYR A 749 7.74 3.43 43.06
CA TYR A 749 7.79 4.53 44.04
C TYR A 749 7.50 4.12 45.49
N VAL A 750 6.84 2.96 45.69
CA VAL A 750 6.39 2.48 47.00
C VAL A 750 7.14 1.20 47.42
N LEU A 751 7.10 0.13 46.61
CA LEU A 751 7.61 -1.18 47.04
C LEU A 751 9.12 -1.36 46.85
N TYR A 752 9.67 -0.86 45.75
CA TYR A 752 11.09 -1.02 45.37
C TYR A 752 11.77 0.33 45.13
N ARG A 753 11.40 1.31 45.97
CA ARG A 753 12.08 2.60 46.04
C ARG A 753 13.58 2.34 46.28
N LEU A 754 14.42 2.96 45.46
CA LEU A 754 15.86 3.00 45.73
C LEU A 754 16.07 3.79 47.04
N GLU A 755 16.46 3.09 48.10
CA GLU A 755 17.09 3.74 49.24
C GLU A 755 18.37 4.42 48.71
N HIS A 756 18.49 5.73 48.95
CA HIS A 756 19.73 6.44 48.72
C HIS A 756 20.76 5.94 49.74
N PHE A 757 21.52 4.91 49.37
CA PHE A 757 22.71 4.53 50.10
C PHE A 757 23.72 5.69 50.06
N SER A 758 23.77 6.41 51.18
CA SER A 758 24.85 7.33 51.51
C SER A 758 26.07 6.52 51.96
N GLN A 759 26.87 6.06 51.00
CA GLN A 759 28.25 5.56 51.19
C GLN A 759 29.01 5.62 49.86
#